data_AF-A0A395UYM6-F1
#
_entry.id   AF-A0A395UYM6-F1
#
_cell.length_a   1.000
_cell.length_b   1.000
_cell.length_c   1.000
_cell.angle_alpha   90.00
_cell.angle_beta   90.00
_cell.angle_gamma   90.00
#
_symmetry.space_group_name_H-M   'P 1'
#
loop_
_entity.id
_entity.type
_entity.pdbx_description
1 polymer ?
#
loop_
_entity_poly.entity_id
_entity_poly.type
_entity_poly.pdbx_seq_one_letter_code
_entity_poly.pdbx_strand_id
1 'polypeptide(L)'
;MRLRIELLSDLCTSAGEIYNTLADIDVVYDNLGFPYIPAKRIKGCIREAYLELVDNGIYDANMYIKIFGTEGETSSCFSINNAYLDRYEEMRDDIEIYRDNPIAHPQNVLGLFSYIRSQTSIDYTSGTAQEGSLRNMRVVKRGTEFFSQISFDKDLTGDEIQSFKNAAEMVTHMGERRTRGLGLVKIRVEDEIHLNNKKSEPQNICKLYEKNKIPYRVTLKAPMRCQSLEGNQTKSLDYISGNKILGLIAEKLGGDDFKKLIAETDEQELVVTNAYICSKHNRCLPVSASLQKKKDQSFDSMGCMQVYDMMTNPDVNVQLTGIDADYIGYDGTVKKVSKSISYHHRRPSDKSIGRATGKNDGSVFYQLESINKGQEFCGYIFAGKQKSKKIIEALGAQKSYRIGNDKNSEFGLIDLHIENSIQIETPLEQYVKEFVVHIDSPVILYNQGMPSSDVDVLKEYLADELNVSPEMLAVTDCYLRYETIGGYNVTWHRRKPAFTAIGKGTVCKVISREPVNVALLDNCFIGERIHEGYGEIHVTNITQDKVILKKEKNIIEKAPLKTDIISKLEARYRKEKMADKARYAAMSRQTEFLKKEDDSIINRLLLTNKEQPTYEDMLLQIEQWSSQSKKDRAKKMMHDIEKIISEYTVSDSTEQSSVISDEEIYRIVSNSYLVQMKYQYRQFCKGE
;
A
#
# COMPACT_ATOMS: atom_id res chain seq x y z
N MET A 1 6.18 20.95 -9.84
CA MET A 1 5.22 21.82 -9.10
C MET A 1 4.68 21.02 -7.94
N ARG A 2 4.38 21.69 -6.83
CA ARG A 2 3.87 21.07 -5.60
C ARG A 2 2.53 21.68 -5.21
N LEU A 3 1.55 20.85 -4.89
CA LEU A 3 0.31 21.28 -4.23
C LEU A 3 0.51 21.23 -2.72
N ARG A 4 0.15 22.31 -2.03
CA ARG A 4 -0.03 22.34 -0.58
C ARG A 4 -1.52 22.42 -0.28
N ILE A 5 -2.03 21.48 0.50
CA ILE A 5 -3.44 21.37 0.91
C ILE A 5 -3.51 21.52 2.43
N GLU A 6 -4.01 22.66 2.88
CA GLU A 6 -4.21 22.97 4.30
C GLU A 6 -5.66 22.65 4.70
N LEU A 7 -5.85 21.87 5.77
CA LEU A 7 -7.18 21.57 6.30
C LEU A 7 -7.69 22.70 7.20
N LEU A 8 -8.62 23.51 6.72
CA LEU A 8 -9.25 24.57 7.53
C LEU A 8 -10.37 24.05 8.44
N SER A 9 -10.90 22.86 8.14
CA SER A 9 -11.80 22.09 9.00
C SER A 9 -11.41 20.62 8.98
N ASP A 10 -12.00 19.80 9.85
CA ASP A 10 -11.72 18.37 9.88
C ASP A 10 -12.11 17.70 8.56
N LEU A 11 -11.33 16.72 8.10
CA LEU A 11 -11.51 16.07 6.80
C LEU A 11 -11.80 14.58 6.96
N CYS A 12 -12.83 14.09 6.27
CA CYS A 12 -13.03 12.65 6.06
C CYS A 12 -12.90 12.33 4.57
N THR A 13 -11.72 11.85 4.19
CA THR A 13 -11.48 11.20 2.90
C THR A 13 -11.86 9.73 3.05
N SER A 14 -13.15 9.39 2.98
CA SER A 14 -13.65 8.04 3.28
C SER A 14 -12.90 6.94 2.52
N ALA A 15 -12.42 5.89 3.19
CA ALA A 15 -11.79 4.74 2.55
C ALA A 15 -12.77 3.86 1.75
N GLY A 16 -14.09 4.06 1.92
CA GLY A 16 -15.14 3.25 1.30
C GLY A 16 -15.36 1.88 1.96
N GLU A 17 -14.56 1.54 2.97
CA GLU A 17 -14.70 0.34 3.80
C GLU A 17 -15.10 0.69 5.25
N ILE A 18 -15.71 -0.31 5.90
CA ILE A 18 -15.90 -0.36 7.35
C ILE A 18 -14.83 -1.33 7.90
N TYR A 19 -13.60 -0.85 8.06
CA TYR A 19 -12.50 -1.70 8.57
C TYR A 19 -12.59 -1.95 10.08
N ASN A 20 -13.27 -1.07 10.81
CA ASN A 20 -13.18 -1.01 12.26
C ASN A 20 -14.57 -1.00 12.89
N THR A 21 -14.81 -1.85 13.88
CA THR A 21 -16.08 -1.88 14.65
C THR A 21 -16.37 -0.55 15.34
N LEU A 22 -15.33 0.29 15.55
CA LEU A 22 -15.46 1.59 16.21
C LEU A 22 -15.94 2.72 15.28
N ALA A 23 -15.79 2.60 13.96
CA ALA A 23 -16.13 3.67 13.00
C ALA A 23 -16.85 3.13 11.77
N ASP A 24 -18.04 3.68 11.49
CA ASP A 24 -18.83 3.37 10.30
C ASP A 24 -18.22 3.96 9.01
N ILE A 25 -17.44 5.04 9.15
CA ILE A 25 -16.74 5.68 8.04
C ILE A 25 -15.32 6.01 8.49
N ASP A 26 -14.32 5.38 7.85
CA ASP A 26 -12.92 5.61 8.17
C ASP A 26 -12.21 6.49 7.14
N VAL A 27 -11.13 7.16 7.54
CA VAL A 27 -10.27 7.95 6.65
C VAL A 27 -9.33 7.03 5.87
N VAL A 28 -8.78 7.52 4.77
CA VAL A 28 -7.70 6.81 4.05
C VAL A 28 -6.37 7.02 4.77
N TYR A 29 -5.66 5.93 5.05
CA TYR A 29 -4.33 5.91 5.66
C TYR A 29 -3.48 4.75 5.09
N ASP A 30 -2.16 4.82 5.23
CA ASP A 30 -1.23 3.81 4.73
C ASP A 30 -0.99 2.65 5.74
N ASN A 31 -0.15 1.69 5.37
CA ASN A 31 0.15 0.53 6.23
C ASN A 31 0.79 0.89 7.59
N LEU A 32 1.35 2.10 7.73
CA LEU A 32 1.94 2.60 8.97
C LEU A 32 0.99 3.52 9.74
N GLY A 33 -0.23 3.75 9.24
CA GLY A 33 -1.24 4.58 9.89
C GLY A 33 -1.19 6.06 9.55
N PHE A 34 -0.32 6.49 8.63
CA PHE A 34 -0.30 7.90 8.21
C PHE A 34 -1.49 8.18 7.28
N PRO A 35 -2.36 9.16 7.61
CA PRO A 35 -3.40 9.57 6.68
C PRO A 35 -2.80 10.18 5.42
N TYR A 36 -3.49 10.02 4.30
CA TYR A 36 -3.13 10.68 3.04
C TYR A 36 -4.37 10.99 2.21
N ILE A 37 -4.24 11.87 1.21
CA ILE A 37 -5.32 12.21 0.29
C ILE A 37 -5.03 11.55 -1.07
N PRO A 38 -5.87 10.60 -1.52
CA PRO A 38 -5.70 9.94 -2.82
C PRO A 38 -5.70 10.94 -4.00
N ALA A 39 -4.76 10.78 -4.93
CA ALA A 39 -4.58 11.70 -6.05
C ALA A 39 -5.82 11.77 -6.94
N LYS A 40 -6.57 10.66 -7.09
CA LYS A 40 -7.83 10.66 -7.84
C LYS A 40 -8.85 11.63 -7.26
N ARG A 41 -8.88 11.80 -5.92
CA ARG A 41 -9.82 12.71 -5.24
C ARG A 41 -9.43 14.16 -5.46
N ILE A 42 -8.13 14.45 -5.37
CA ILE A 42 -7.56 15.78 -5.66
C ILE A 42 -7.90 16.16 -7.10
N LYS A 43 -7.53 15.29 -8.05
CA LYS A 43 -7.79 15.48 -9.48
C LYS A 43 -9.27 15.66 -9.79
N GLY A 44 -10.15 14.90 -9.12
CA GLY A 44 -11.60 15.06 -9.22
C GLY A 44 -12.07 16.44 -8.77
N CYS A 45 -11.59 16.94 -7.62
CA CYS A 45 -11.95 18.27 -7.12
C CYS A 45 -11.44 19.39 -8.05
N ILE A 46 -10.20 19.29 -8.55
CA ILE A 46 -9.66 20.28 -9.50
C ILE A 46 -10.46 20.25 -10.81
N ARG A 47 -10.84 19.05 -11.29
CA ARG A 47 -11.67 18.91 -12.50
C ARG A 47 -13.05 19.55 -12.32
N GLU A 48 -13.68 19.36 -11.16
CA GLU A 48 -14.96 20.00 -10.80
C GLU A 48 -14.82 21.52 -10.81
N ALA A 49 -13.80 22.06 -10.13
CA ALA A 49 -13.53 23.50 -10.09
C ALA A 49 -13.22 24.09 -11.47
N TYR A 50 -12.43 23.38 -12.30
CA TYR A 50 -12.14 23.83 -13.67
C TYR A 50 -13.41 23.93 -14.51
N LEU A 51 -14.30 22.93 -14.42
CA LEU A 51 -15.58 22.96 -15.14
C LEU A 51 -16.43 24.17 -14.71
N GLU A 52 -16.44 24.53 -13.42
CA GLU A 52 -17.13 25.74 -12.96
C GLU A 52 -16.52 27.02 -13.56
N LEU A 53 -15.20 27.09 -13.73
CA LEU A 53 -14.56 28.22 -14.41
C LEU A 53 -14.94 28.30 -15.89
N VAL A 54 -15.10 27.15 -16.56
CA VAL A 54 -15.59 27.08 -17.95
C VAL A 54 -17.06 27.50 -18.03
N ASP A 55 -17.91 26.99 -17.14
CA ASP A 55 -19.34 27.32 -17.09
C ASP A 55 -19.58 28.83 -16.84
N ASN A 56 -18.68 29.47 -16.08
CA ASN A 56 -18.69 30.92 -15.84
C ASN A 56 -18.01 31.75 -16.95
N GLY A 57 -17.53 31.12 -18.02
CA GLY A 57 -16.90 31.80 -19.16
C GLY A 57 -15.50 32.38 -18.89
N ILE A 58 -14.83 31.94 -17.83
CA ILE A 58 -13.45 32.38 -17.49
C ILE A 58 -12.44 31.66 -18.41
N TYR A 59 -12.69 30.40 -18.76
CA TYR A 59 -11.85 29.59 -19.65
C TYR A 59 -12.67 28.87 -20.72
N ASP A 60 -12.03 28.55 -21.83
CA ASP A 60 -12.65 27.83 -22.95
C ASP A 60 -12.66 26.29 -22.74
N ALA A 61 -13.70 25.64 -23.27
CA ALA A 61 -13.87 24.18 -23.16
C ALA A 61 -12.74 23.38 -23.85
N ASN A 62 -12.13 23.91 -24.92
CA ASN A 62 -11.00 23.23 -25.58
C ASN A 62 -9.75 23.22 -24.69
N MET A 63 -9.53 24.27 -23.90
CA MET A 63 -8.42 24.31 -22.94
C MET A 63 -8.61 23.25 -21.86
N TYR A 64 -9.85 23.07 -21.37
CA TYR A 64 -10.19 21.97 -20.47
C TYR A 64 -9.88 20.59 -21.08
N ILE A 65 -10.33 20.34 -22.33
CA ILE A 65 -10.09 19.06 -23.03
C ILE A 65 -8.59 18.83 -23.20
N LYS A 66 -7.80 19.87 -23.49
CA LYS A 66 -6.34 19.74 -23.62
C LYS A 66 -5.67 19.34 -22.31
N ILE A 67 -6.15 19.86 -21.18
CA ILE A 67 -5.56 19.61 -19.85
C ILE A 67 -6.02 18.27 -19.26
N PHE A 68 -7.32 18.02 -19.25
CA PHE A 68 -7.92 16.85 -18.59
C PHE A 68 -8.15 15.65 -19.52
N GLY A 69 -8.17 15.87 -20.83
CA GLY A 69 -8.49 14.87 -21.84
C GLY A 69 -9.99 14.57 -21.93
N THR A 70 -10.33 13.65 -22.84
CA THR A 70 -11.67 13.14 -23.09
C THR A 70 -11.80 11.71 -22.57
N GLU A 71 -12.89 11.40 -21.86
CA GLU A 71 -13.13 10.06 -21.30
C GLU A 71 -13.09 8.98 -22.40
N GLY A 72 -12.29 7.94 -22.20
CA GLY A 72 -12.16 6.81 -23.12
C GLY A 72 -11.25 7.05 -24.33
N GLU A 73 -10.82 8.28 -24.60
CA GLU A 73 -10.00 8.63 -25.77
C GLU A 73 -8.64 9.19 -25.39
N THR A 74 -8.62 10.32 -24.69
CA THR A 74 -7.39 11.07 -24.39
C THR A 74 -7.18 11.20 -22.90
N SER A 75 -5.99 10.82 -22.45
CA SER A 75 -5.60 10.99 -21.06
C SER A 75 -5.20 12.45 -20.77
N SER A 76 -5.30 12.89 -19.52
CA SER A 76 -4.81 14.20 -19.09
C SER A 76 -3.33 14.41 -19.42
N CYS A 77 -2.93 15.67 -19.63
CA CYS A 77 -1.55 16.06 -19.90
C CYS A 77 -0.66 16.15 -18.65
N PHE A 78 -1.21 15.84 -17.49
CA PHE A 78 -0.53 15.89 -16.20
C PHE A 78 -0.84 14.66 -15.35
N SER A 79 0.07 14.39 -14.42
CA SER A 79 -0.07 13.39 -13.36
C SER A 79 0.05 14.06 -11.98
N ILE A 80 -0.68 13.52 -11.01
CA ILE A 80 -0.70 13.98 -9.61
C ILE A 80 -0.43 12.77 -8.72
N ASN A 81 0.40 12.96 -7.70
CA ASN A 81 0.66 11.93 -6.70
C ASN A 81 -0.35 11.97 -5.55
N ASN A 82 -0.37 10.94 -4.71
CA ASN A 82 -1.09 11.05 -3.43
C ASN A 82 -0.51 12.20 -2.62
N ALA A 83 -1.36 12.95 -1.91
CA ALA A 83 -0.88 13.99 -1.02
C ALA A 83 -0.58 13.39 0.36
N TYR A 84 0.66 13.51 0.81
CA TYR A 84 1.14 12.99 2.09
C TYR A 84 1.44 14.13 3.07
N LEU A 85 1.56 13.79 4.34
CA LEU A 85 1.99 14.73 5.39
C LEU A 85 3.36 15.33 5.09
N ASP A 86 3.65 16.51 5.66
CA ASP A 86 4.99 17.07 5.57
C ASP A 86 6.04 16.14 6.17
N ARG A 87 7.24 16.09 5.58
CA ARG A 87 8.34 15.20 5.99
C ARG A 87 7.93 13.72 6.13
N TYR A 88 6.92 13.27 5.38
CA TYR A 88 6.40 11.90 5.44
C TYR A 88 7.47 10.81 5.34
N GLU A 89 8.41 10.92 4.38
CA GLU A 89 9.44 9.88 4.19
C GLU A 89 10.36 9.77 5.41
N GLU A 90 10.65 10.87 6.09
CA GLU A 90 11.47 10.88 7.30
C GLU A 90 10.72 10.29 8.50
N MET A 91 9.44 10.64 8.68
CA MET A 91 8.59 10.04 9.72
C MET A 91 8.38 8.54 9.49
N ARG A 92 8.23 8.12 8.23
CA ARG A 92 8.11 6.73 7.84
C ARG A 92 9.36 5.95 8.26
N ASP A 93 10.56 6.47 7.94
CA ASP A 93 11.82 5.84 8.34
C ASP A 93 11.93 5.70 9.87
N ASP A 94 11.53 6.72 10.63
CA ASP A 94 11.55 6.67 12.09
C ASP A 94 10.57 5.63 12.68
N ILE A 95 9.36 5.53 12.13
CA ILE A 95 8.38 4.51 12.54
C ILE A 95 8.87 3.11 12.19
N GLU A 96 9.51 2.94 11.04
CA GLU A 96 10.07 1.66 10.63
C GLU A 96 11.16 1.17 11.59
N ILE A 97 12.03 2.05 12.07
CA ILE A 97 13.04 1.74 13.11
C ILE A 97 12.37 1.20 14.38
N TYR A 98 11.17 1.68 14.71
CA TYR A 98 10.41 1.31 15.91
C TYR A 98 9.28 0.31 15.64
N ARG A 99 9.21 -0.34 14.47
CA ARG A 99 8.07 -1.17 14.04
C ARG A 99 7.66 -2.26 15.05
N ASP A 100 8.63 -2.85 15.75
CA ASP A 100 8.38 -3.90 16.75
C ASP A 100 7.93 -3.36 18.11
N ASN A 101 8.00 -2.04 18.33
CA ASN A 101 7.51 -1.40 19.53
C ASN A 101 5.99 -1.14 19.42
N PRO A 102 5.16 -1.57 20.39
CA PRO A 102 3.71 -1.32 20.38
C PRO A 102 3.31 0.15 20.23
N ILE A 103 4.17 1.09 20.64
CA ILE A 103 3.94 2.54 20.49
C ILE A 103 3.84 2.94 19.02
N ALA A 104 4.64 2.32 18.15
CA ALA A 104 4.66 2.58 16.70
C ALA A 104 3.55 1.82 15.94
N HIS A 105 2.62 1.18 16.64
CA HIS A 105 1.50 0.49 16.01
C HIS A 105 0.69 1.45 15.10
N PRO A 106 0.27 1.04 13.89
CA PRO A 106 -0.39 1.93 12.93
C PRO A 106 -1.60 2.71 13.47
N GLN A 107 -2.38 2.11 14.37
CA GLN A 107 -3.52 2.81 14.97
C GLN A 107 -3.12 3.97 15.89
N ASN A 108 -1.94 3.90 16.52
CA ASN A 108 -1.41 4.98 17.35
C ASN A 108 -0.92 6.14 16.48
N VAL A 109 -0.21 5.81 15.39
CA VAL A 109 0.19 6.78 14.34
C VAL A 109 -1.03 7.50 13.79
N LEU A 110 -2.07 6.75 13.40
CA LEU A 110 -3.32 7.31 12.92
C LEU A 110 -3.99 8.21 13.98
N GLY A 111 -3.95 7.81 15.25
CA GLY A 111 -4.50 8.58 16.37
C GLY A 111 -3.82 9.94 16.59
N LEU A 112 -2.55 10.11 16.20
CA LEU A 112 -1.89 11.43 16.24
C LEU A 112 -2.57 12.45 15.33
N PHE A 113 -3.01 12.01 14.15
CA PHE A 113 -3.57 12.90 13.12
C PHE A 113 -5.10 12.89 13.06
N SER A 114 -5.75 11.92 13.70
CA SER A 114 -7.20 11.70 13.59
C SER A 114 -7.91 11.53 14.93
N TYR A 115 -9.23 11.59 14.90
CA TYR A 115 -10.09 11.21 16.02
C TYR A 115 -11.46 10.74 15.50
N ILE A 116 -12.24 10.06 16.35
CA ILE A 116 -13.60 9.62 16.01
C ILE A 116 -14.60 10.69 16.42
N ARG A 117 -15.43 11.11 15.47
CA ARG A 117 -16.55 12.01 15.66
C ARG A 117 -17.86 11.25 15.51
N SER A 118 -18.65 11.20 16.57
CA SER A 118 -20.00 10.64 16.54
C SER A 118 -21.01 11.68 16.09
N GLN A 119 -21.96 11.28 15.24
CA GLN A 119 -23.08 12.10 14.78
C GLN A 119 -24.38 11.29 14.87
N THR A 120 -25.49 11.92 15.23
CA THR A 120 -26.80 11.29 15.28
C THR A 120 -27.80 12.17 14.52
N SER A 121 -28.77 11.56 13.84
CA SER A 121 -29.89 12.31 13.26
C SER A 121 -30.83 12.76 14.37
N ILE A 122 -31.43 13.93 14.23
CA ILE A 122 -32.46 14.43 15.14
C ILE A 122 -33.82 14.15 14.51
N ASP A 123 -34.73 13.57 15.27
CA ASP A 123 -36.14 13.55 14.93
C ASP A 123 -36.71 14.96 15.12
N TYR A 124 -37.06 15.62 14.02
CA TYR A 124 -37.56 17.00 14.03
C TYR A 124 -38.91 17.15 14.73
N THR A 125 -39.67 16.07 14.90
CA THR A 125 -40.96 16.08 15.61
C THR A 125 -40.78 16.02 17.12
N SER A 126 -39.88 15.16 17.62
CA SER A 126 -39.65 15.00 19.07
C SER A 126 -38.49 15.84 19.61
N GLY A 127 -37.61 16.36 18.74
CA GLY A 127 -36.36 17.02 19.12
C GLY A 127 -35.32 16.07 19.72
N THR A 128 -35.58 14.75 19.69
CA THR A 128 -34.69 13.72 20.27
C THR A 128 -33.82 13.07 19.20
N ALA A 129 -32.75 12.39 19.62
CA ALA A 129 -31.92 11.62 18.71
C ALA A 129 -32.74 10.45 18.12
N GLN A 130 -32.78 10.34 16.80
CA GLN A 130 -33.46 9.25 16.12
C GLN A 130 -32.77 7.92 16.44
N GLU A 131 -33.55 6.93 16.86
CA GLU A 131 -33.04 5.61 17.23
C GLU A 131 -32.32 4.93 16.05
N GLY A 132 -31.18 4.29 16.32
CA GLY A 132 -30.35 3.64 15.29
C GLY A 132 -29.59 4.59 14.34
N SER A 133 -29.63 5.91 14.56
CA SER A 133 -29.01 6.89 13.65
C SER A 133 -27.57 7.29 14.01
N LEU A 134 -27.04 6.79 15.13
CA LEU A 134 -25.68 7.08 15.57
C LEU A 134 -24.69 6.54 14.53
N ARG A 135 -23.86 7.43 13.99
CA ARG A 135 -22.75 7.08 13.11
C ARG A 135 -21.44 7.65 13.62
N ASN A 136 -20.45 6.79 13.73
CA ASN A 136 -19.09 7.13 14.07
C ASN A 136 -18.28 7.33 12.79
N MET A 137 -17.67 8.50 12.66
CA MET A 137 -16.82 8.83 11.53
C MET A 137 -15.44 9.22 12.05
N ARG A 138 -14.39 8.57 11.54
CA ARG A 138 -13.04 9.08 11.76
C ARG A 138 -12.80 10.29 10.87
N VAL A 139 -12.19 11.32 11.44
CA VAL A 139 -11.80 12.54 10.73
C VAL A 139 -10.34 12.87 11.02
N VAL A 140 -9.64 13.37 10.01
CA VAL A 140 -8.31 13.99 10.15
C VAL A 140 -8.50 15.39 10.72
N LYS A 141 -7.68 15.75 11.70
CA LYS A 141 -7.77 17.03 12.43
C LYS A 141 -7.52 18.22 11.51
N ARG A 142 -8.31 19.28 11.69
CA ARG A 142 -8.02 20.61 11.15
C ARG A 142 -6.58 21.05 11.49
N GLY A 143 -5.98 21.84 10.63
CA GLY A 143 -4.60 22.31 10.72
C GLY A 143 -3.56 21.32 10.18
N THR A 144 -3.97 20.12 9.78
CA THR A 144 -3.07 19.17 9.10
C THR A 144 -2.79 19.65 7.67
N GLU A 145 -1.55 19.51 7.22
CA GLU A 145 -1.14 19.88 5.86
C GLU A 145 -0.72 18.66 5.05
N PHE A 146 -1.15 18.63 3.79
CA PHE A 146 -0.80 17.58 2.83
C PHE A 146 -0.13 18.16 1.60
N PHE A 147 0.81 17.41 1.05
CA PHE A 147 1.62 17.84 -0.08
C PHE A 147 1.61 16.79 -1.18
N SER A 148 1.36 17.24 -2.42
CA SER A 148 1.35 16.38 -3.60
C SER A 148 2.22 16.96 -4.71
N GLN A 149 2.98 16.09 -5.37
CA GLN A 149 3.71 16.43 -6.58
C GLN A 149 2.79 16.48 -7.80
N ILE A 150 3.03 17.43 -8.70
CA ILE A 150 2.44 17.48 -10.03
C ILE A 150 3.55 17.45 -11.08
N SER A 151 3.38 16.60 -12.09
CA SER A 151 4.23 16.50 -13.27
C SER A 151 3.40 16.69 -14.53
N PHE A 152 3.91 17.47 -15.48
CA PHE A 152 3.30 17.68 -16.78
C PHE A 152 4.06 16.85 -17.82
N ASP A 153 3.34 16.05 -18.59
CA ASP A 153 3.91 15.10 -19.56
C ASP A 153 4.08 15.73 -20.95
N LYS A 154 3.55 16.94 -21.16
CA LYS A 154 3.60 17.69 -22.42
C LYS A 154 4.03 19.13 -22.17
N ASP A 155 4.64 19.74 -23.17
CA ASP A 155 4.90 21.18 -23.20
C ASP A 155 3.57 21.94 -23.22
N LEU A 156 3.12 22.36 -22.04
CA LEU A 156 1.99 23.26 -21.88
C LEU A 156 2.45 24.71 -22.06
N THR A 157 1.56 25.54 -22.58
CA THR A 157 1.80 26.99 -22.61
C THR A 157 1.69 27.59 -21.21
N GLY A 158 2.22 28.81 -21.03
CA GLY A 158 2.09 29.53 -19.75
C GLY A 158 0.63 29.73 -19.33
N ASP A 159 -0.27 30.00 -20.28
CA ASP A 159 -1.69 30.19 -20.03
C ASP A 159 -2.39 28.90 -19.57
N GLU A 160 -2.02 27.76 -20.15
CA GLU A 160 -2.57 26.46 -19.77
C GLU A 160 -2.19 26.09 -18.34
N ILE A 161 -0.91 26.30 -18.00
CA ILE A 161 -0.40 26.10 -16.64
C ILE A 161 -1.13 27.04 -15.66
N GLN A 162 -1.31 28.31 -16.02
CA GLN A 162 -1.99 29.28 -15.18
C GLN A 162 -3.47 28.92 -14.98
N SER A 163 -4.16 28.46 -16.02
CA SER A 163 -5.55 28.02 -15.91
C SER A 163 -5.70 26.83 -14.95
N PHE A 164 -4.75 25.89 -14.99
CA PHE A 164 -4.69 24.79 -14.04
C PHE A 164 -4.45 25.28 -12.60
N LYS A 165 -3.52 26.22 -12.40
CA LYS A 165 -3.26 26.83 -11.08
C LYS A 165 -4.53 27.46 -10.50
N ASN A 166 -5.22 28.26 -11.31
CA ASN A 166 -6.45 28.94 -10.91
C ASN A 166 -7.54 27.93 -10.52
N ALA A 167 -7.72 26.86 -11.30
CA ALA A 167 -8.66 25.80 -10.96
C ALA A 167 -8.28 25.04 -9.68
N ALA A 168 -6.99 24.78 -9.45
CA ALA A 168 -6.53 24.10 -8.24
C ALA A 168 -6.77 24.94 -6.98
N GLU A 169 -6.49 26.25 -7.04
CA GLU A 169 -6.67 27.17 -5.91
C GLU A 169 -8.14 27.52 -5.64
N MET A 170 -9.01 27.36 -6.64
CA MET A 170 -10.47 27.52 -6.48
C MET A 170 -11.11 26.41 -5.64
N VAL A 171 -10.44 25.26 -5.47
CA VAL A 171 -10.98 24.15 -4.66
C VAL A 171 -11.06 24.57 -3.18
N THR A 172 -12.30 24.74 -2.69
CA THR A 172 -12.56 25.12 -1.30
C THR A 172 -12.99 23.95 -0.41
N HIS A 173 -13.52 22.87 -0.99
CA HIS A 173 -14.06 21.74 -0.22
C HIS A 173 -13.67 20.37 -0.80
N MET A 174 -13.32 19.44 0.09
CA MET A 174 -12.91 18.07 -0.25
C MET A 174 -13.55 17.04 0.69
N GLY A 175 -13.66 15.78 0.25
CA GLY A 175 -14.07 14.67 1.10
C GLY A 175 -15.58 14.55 1.29
N GLU A 176 -15.98 13.78 2.30
CA GLU A 176 -17.36 13.49 2.68
C GLU A 176 -18.00 14.62 3.49
N ARG A 177 -19.33 14.72 3.41
CA ARG A 177 -20.15 15.66 4.21
C ARG A 177 -19.70 17.13 4.15
N ARG A 178 -19.26 17.59 2.97
CA ARG A 178 -18.86 18.99 2.69
C ARG A 178 -19.89 20.02 3.16
N THR A 179 -21.18 19.71 3.00
CA THR A 179 -22.30 20.57 3.41
C THR A 179 -22.64 20.53 4.90
N ARG A 180 -21.91 19.75 5.71
CA ARG A 180 -22.13 19.59 7.16
C ARG A 180 -20.91 20.03 7.99
N GLY A 181 -20.15 21.00 7.47
CA GLY A 181 -19.03 21.62 8.16
C GLY A 181 -17.76 20.77 8.24
N LEU A 182 -17.55 19.85 7.28
CA LEU A 182 -16.32 19.08 7.12
C LEU A 182 -15.68 19.41 5.77
N GLY A 183 -14.36 19.24 5.70
CA GLY A 183 -13.64 19.23 4.43
C GLY A 183 -13.38 20.59 3.78
N LEU A 184 -13.57 21.70 4.49
CA LEU A 184 -13.05 23.02 4.07
C LEU A 184 -11.51 22.96 4.00
N VAL A 185 -10.95 23.32 2.84
CA VAL A 185 -9.51 23.28 2.55
C VAL A 185 -9.04 24.57 1.88
N LYS A 186 -7.74 24.83 1.98
CA LYS A 186 -7.05 25.83 1.17
C LYS A 186 -5.96 25.15 0.36
N ILE A 187 -6.03 25.25 -0.96
CA ILE A 187 -5.02 24.73 -1.87
C ILE A 187 -4.14 25.88 -2.37
N ARG A 188 -2.83 25.67 -2.41
CA ARG A 188 -1.86 26.56 -3.07
C ARG A 188 -1.01 25.76 -4.03
N VAL A 189 -0.71 26.33 -5.20
CA VAL A 189 0.24 25.75 -6.13
C VAL A 189 1.59 26.44 -5.98
N GLU A 190 2.57 25.69 -5.50
CA GLU A 190 3.93 26.15 -5.31
C GLU A 190 4.78 25.71 -6.51
N ASP A 191 5.46 26.66 -7.14
CA ASP A 191 6.51 26.36 -8.08
C ASP A 191 7.68 25.76 -7.29
N GLU A 192 8.09 24.56 -7.65
CA GLU A 192 9.27 23.99 -7.02
C GLU A 192 10.49 24.75 -7.51
N ILE A 193 11.25 25.30 -6.56
CA ILE A 193 12.64 25.65 -6.80
C ILE A 193 13.31 24.30 -7.10
N HIS A 194 13.69 24.07 -8.35
CA HIS A 194 14.49 22.93 -8.74
C HIS A 194 15.82 22.97 -7.97
N LEU A 195 15.84 22.36 -6.78
CA LEU A 195 17.06 21.99 -6.08
C LEU A 195 17.70 20.90 -6.91
N ASN A 196 18.54 21.34 -7.85
CA ASN A 196 19.41 20.55 -8.70
C ASN A 196 18.84 19.17 -9.05
N ASN A 197 18.34 19.04 -10.27
CA ASN A 197 18.72 17.86 -11.04
C ASN A 197 20.25 17.78 -10.92
N LYS A 198 20.78 17.04 -9.94
CA LYS A 198 22.08 16.41 -10.12
C LYS A 198 21.86 15.70 -11.44
N LYS A 199 22.40 16.27 -12.52
CA LYS A 199 22.70 15.49 -13.72
C LYS A 199 23.35 14.28 -13.12
N SER A 200 22.66 13.15 -13.17
CA SER A 200 23.25 11.87 -12.82
C SER A 200 24.57 11.92 -13.56
N GLU A 201 25.68 11.99 -12.82
CA GLU A 201 26.97 11.80 -13.48
C GLU A 201 26.78 10.55 -14.32
N PRO A 202 27.19 10.55 -15.59
CA PRO A 202 27.13 9.34 -16.38
C PRO A 202 27.94 8.31 -15.60
N GLN A 203 27.25 7.47 -14.82
CA GLN A 203 27.83 6.23 -14.36
C GLN A 203 28.22 5.57 -15.66
N ASN A 204 29.52 5.38 -15.84
CA ASN A 204 30.06 4.65 -16.97
C ASN A 204 29.30 3.34 -17.03
N ILE A 205 28.37 3.24 -17.98
CA ILE A 205 27.65 2.01 -18.24
C ILE A 205 28.74 0.98 -18.50
N CYS A 206 28.77 -0.05 -17.65
CA CYS A 206 29.77 -1.09 -17.71
C CYS A 206 29.86 -1.71 -19.11
N LYS A 207 31.00 -2.34 -19.36
CA LYS A 207 31.31 -3.16 -20.53
C LYS A 207 30.08 -3.97 -20.96
N LEU A 208 29.60 -3.74 -22.18
CA LEU A 208 28.57 -4.56 -22.81
C LEU A 208 29.22 -5.71 -23.58
N TYR A 209 28.59 -6.87 -23.51
CA TYR A 209 29.03 -8.12 -24.11
C TYR A 209 28.13 -8.47 -25.29
N GLU A 210 28.46 -9.54 -26.03
CA GLU A 210 27.57 -10.00 -27.12
C GLU A 210 26.28 -10.63 -26.57
N LYS A 211 26.34 -11.26 -25.38
CA LYS A 211 25.18 -11.73 -24.62
C LYS A 211 25.16 -11.12 -23.21
N ASN A 212 24.10 -10.42 -22.87
CA ASN A 212 24.01 -9.63 -21.64
C ASN A 212 22.81 -10.08 -20.79
N LYS A 213 23.03 -10.16 -19.48
CA LYS A 213 21.99 -10.19 -18.46
C LYS A 213 22.10 -8.92 -17.64
N ILE A 214 21.15 -8.00 -17.81
CA ILE A 214 21.17 -6.67 -17.18
C ILE A 214 20.17 -6.68 -16.02
N PRO A 215 20.62 -6.68 -14.76
CA PRO A 215 19.71 -6.58 -13.62
C PRO A 215 19.07 -5.19 -13.56
N TYR A 216 17.81 -5.14 -13.18
CA TYR A 216 17.13 -3.89 -12.86
C TYR A 216 16.31 -4.02 -11.57
N ARG A 217 16.16 -2.90 -10.86
CA ARG A 217 15.33 -2.77 -9.65
C ARG A 217 14.28 -1.69 -9.84
N VAL A 218 13.08 -1.97 -9.36
CA VAL A 218 11.91 -1.10 -9.42
C VAL A 218 11.44 -0.84 -7.99
N THR A 219 11.63 0.39 -7.53
CA THR A 219 11.16 0.82 -6.21
C THR A 219 9.85 1.58 -6.34
N LEU A 220 8.79 1.08 -5.72
CA LEU A 220 7.46 1.69 -5.81
C LEU A 220 7.38 2.97 -4.97
N LYS A 221 7.23 4.13 -5.61
CA LYS A 221 7.02 5.44 -4.96
C LYS A 221 5.55 5.81 -4.82
N ALA A 222 4.67 5.12 -5.53
CA ALA A 222 3.23 5.12 -5.34
C ALA A 222 2.69 3.68 -5.41
N PRO A 223 1.46 3.41 -4.94
CA PRO A 223 0.83 2.10 -5.16
C PRO A 223 0.82 1.77 -6.65
N MET A 224 0.92 0.49 -7.01
CA MET A 224 0.99 0.09 -8.42
C MET A 224 -0.11 -0.92 -8.77
N ARG A 225 -0.82 -0.64 -9.87
CA ARG A 225 -1.79 -1.57 -10.43
C ARG A 225 -1.17 -2.40 -11.56
N CYS A 226 -1.12 -3.70 -11.32
CA CYS A 226 -0.79 -4.72 -12.32
C CYS A 226 -2.04 -5.56 -12.55
N GLN A 227 -2.96 -5.14 -13.40
CA GLN A 227 -4.27 -5.80 -13.54
C GLN A 227 -4.13 -7.30 -13.82
N SER A 228 -4.75 -8.12 -12.97
CA SER A 228 -4.99 -9.54 -13.25
C SER A 228 -6.32 -9.69 -14.00
N LEU A 229 -6.47 -10.73 -14.81
CA LEU A 229 -7.78 -11.08 -15.39
C LEU A 229 -8.73 -11.71 -14.38
N GLU A 230 -8.21 -12.18 -13.24
CA GLU A 230 -9.02 -12.66 -12.13
C GLU A 230 -9.85 -11.54 -11.49
N GLY A 231 -11.02 -11.90 -10.95
CA GLY A 231 -11.87 -10.96 -10.21
C GLY A 231 -12.40 -9.82 -11.06
N ASN A 232 -12.60 -10.05 -12.37
CA ASN A 232 -13.12 -9.04 -13.30
C ASN A 232 -12.22 -7.78 -13.41
N GLN A 233 -10.89 -7.97 -13.33
CA GLN A 233 -9.87 -6.91 -13.41
C GLN A 233 -9.83 -5.92 -12.23
N THR A 234 -10.47 -6.29 -11.12
CA THR A 234 -10.34 -5.56 -9.85
C THR A 234 -9.06 -5.94 -9.13
N LYS A 235 -8.59 -7.19 -9.28
CA LYS A 235 -7.37 -7.70 -8.66
C LYS A 235 -6.10 -7.22 -9.37
N SER A 236 -5.01 -7.19 -8.62
CA SER A 236 -3.66 -6.99 -9.14
C SER A 236 -2.82 -8.27 -9.01
N LEU A 237 -1.95 -8.52 -9.98
CA LEU A 237 -0.83 -9.44 -9.85
C LEU A 237 0.03 -9.04 -8.65
N ASP A 238 0.74 -10.02 -8.11
CA ASP A 238 1.77 -9.87 -7.06
C ASP A 238 3.16 -9.55 -7.64
N TYR A 239 3.27 -9.25 -8.94
CA TYR A 239 4.53 -8.89 -9.58
C TYR A 239 4.36 -7.83 -10.65
N ILE A 240 5.49 -7.30 -11.13
CA ILE A 240 5.52 -6.40 -12.29
C ILE A 240 5.83 -7.25 -13.51
N SER A 241 4.87 -7.39 -14.42
CA SER A 241 5.10 -8.18 -15.63
C SER A 241 6.16 -7.54 -16.53
N GLY A 242 6.97 -8.36 -17.21
CA GLY A 242 8.04 -7.89 -18.09
C GLY A 242 7.53 -6.94 -19.18
N ASN A 243 6.32 -7.18 -19.67
CA ASN A 243 5.64 -6.29 -20.62
C ASN A 243 5.45 -4.84 -20.15
N LYS A 244 5.44 -4.54 -18.84
CA LYS A 244 5.32 -3.16 -18.34
C LYS A 244 6.63 -2.41 -18.52
N ILE A 245 7.75 -3.08 -18.29
CA ILE A 245 9.10 -2.55 -18.52
C ILE A 245 9.36 -2.46 -20.02
N LEU A 246 8.95 -3.48 -20.80
CA LEU A 246 9.01 -3.42 -22.26
C LEU A 246 8.18 -2.26 -22.84
N GLY A 247 6.99 -2.01 -22.29
CA GLY A 247 6.16 -0.87 -22.65
C GLY A 247 6.81 0.48 -22.31
N LEU A 248 7.55 0.55 -21.21
CA LEU A 248 8.36 1.72 -20.86
C LEU A 248 9.51 1.93 -21.87
N ILE A 249 10.21 0.86 -22.26
CA ILE A 249 11.26 0.90 -23.29
C ILE A 249 10.67 1.43 -24.61
N ALA A 250 9.53 0.91 -25.03
CA ALA A 250 8.84 1.35 -26.24
C ALA A 250 8.42 2.82 -26.17
N GLU A 251 7.95 3.29 -25.00
CA GLU A 251 7.60 4.71 -24.79
C GLU A 251 8.82 5.62 -24.90
N LYS A 252 9.99 5.21 -24.36
CA LYS A 252 11.20 6.05 -24.36
C LYS A 252 11.97 6.03 -25.67
N LEU A 253 11.96 4.92 -26.41
CA LEU A 253 12.56 4.84 -27.74
C LEU A 253 11.67 5.44 -28.83
N GLY A 254 10.35 5.44 -28.63
CA GLY A 254 9.38 5.76 -29.68
C GLY A 254 9.04 4.55 -30.54
N GLY A 255 7.86 4.60 -31.18
CA GLY A 255 7.25 3.43 -31.81
C GLY A 255 8.06 2.82 -32.96
N ASP A 256 8.69 3.63 -33.80
CA ASP A 256 9.42 3.14 -34.98
C ASP A 256 10.79 2.54 -34.60
N ASP A 257 11.51 3.18 -33.69
CA ASP A 257 12.82 2.68 -33.24
C ASP A 257 12.67 1.45 -32.34
N PHE A 258 11.58 1.35 -31.57
CA PHE A 258 11.25 0.13 -30.85
C PHE A 258 10.94 -1.04 -31.80
N LYS A 259 10.18 -0.83 -32.88
CA LYS A 259 9.94 -1.88 -33.89
C LYS A 259 11.23 -2.36 -34.54
N LYS A 260 12.14 -1.44 -34.88
CA LYS A 260 13.48 -1.79 -35.40
C LYS A 260 14.27 -2.60 -34.38
N LEU A 261 14.28 -2.18 -33.12
CA LEU A 261 14.97 -2.89 -32.02
C LEU A 261 14.49 -4.34 -31.90
N ILE A 262 13.18 -4.59 -32.02
CA ILE A 262 12.61 -5.93 -31.95
C ILE A 262 12.94 -6.75 -33.21
N ALA A 263 12.87 -6.14 -34.39
CA ALA A 263 13.10 -6.82 -35.67
C ALA A 263 14.58 -7.10 -35.97
N GLU A 264 15.52 -6.36 -35.37
CA GLU A 264 16.96 -6.58 -35.50
C GLU A 264 17.33 -7.99 -34.99
N THR A 265 17.91 -8.81 -35.86
CA THR A 265 18.53 -10.09 -35.46
C THR A 265 19.84 -9.78 -34.74
N ASP A 266 20.01 -10.35 -33.54
CA ASP A 266 21.18 -10.18 -32.67
C ASP A 266 21.58 -11.56 -32.13
N GLU A 267 22.76 -11.72 -31.53
CA GLU A 267 23.21 -13.00 -30.95
C GLU A 267 22.31 -13.50 -29.81
N GLN A 268 21.50 -12.60 -29.24
CA GLN A 268 20.55 -12.88 -28.19
C GLN A 268 19.26 -12.07 -28.41
N GLU A 269 18.12 -12.76 -28.28
CA GLU A 269 16.81 -12.12 -28.33
C GLU A 269 16.58 -11.17 -27.15
N LEU A 270 15.70 -10.19 -27.35
CA LEU A 270 15.30 -9.30 -26.27
C LEU A 270 14.25 -9.99 -25.40
N VAL A 271 14.61 -10.30 -24.15
CA VAL A 271 13.68 -10.80 -23.13
C VAL A 271 13.72 -9.90 -21.91
N VAL A 272 12.55 -9.46 -21.47
CA VAL A 272 12.40 -8.69 -20.22
C VAL A 272 11.63 -9.55 -19.25
N THR A 273 12.28 -10.01 -18.17
CA THR A 273 11.64 -10.93 -17.23
C THR A 273 10.52 -10.25 -16.46
N ASN A 274 9.66 -11.04 -15.82
CA ASN A 274 8.86 -10.52 -14.72
C ASN A 274 9.78 -10.02 -13.60
N ALA A 275 9.39 -8.92 -12.95
CA ALA A 275 10.08 -8.41 -11.77
C ALA A 275 9.37 -8.90 -10.51
N TYR A 276 10.10 -9.66 -9.69
CA TYR A 276 9.61 -10.23 -8.43
C TYR A 276 10.19 -9.50 -7.23
N ILE A 277 9.50 -9.58 -6.08
CA ILE A 277 9.90 -8.85 -4.88
C ILE A 277 11.36 -9.16 -4.50
N CYS A 278 12.12 -8.13 -4.13
CA CYS A 278 13.53 -8.30 -3.79
C CYS A 278 13.74 -8.78 -2.35
N SER A 279 14.79 -9.58 -2.15
CA SER A 279 15.39 -9.87 -0.84
C SER A 279 16.87 -9.52 -0.90
N LYS A 280 17.33 -8.60 -0.03
CA LYS A 280 18.72 -8.11 -0.02
C LYS A 280 19.21 -7.71 -1.43
N HIS A 281 18.40 -6.95 -2.17
CA HIS A 281 18.65 -6.50 -3.55
C HIS A 281 18.69 -7.60 -4.62
N ASN A 282 18.37 -8.85 -4.29
CA ASN A 282 18.29 -9.95 -5.25
C ASN A 282 16.83 -10.30 -5.57
N ARG A 283 16.56 -10.72 -6.80
CA ARG A 283 15.24 -11.20 -7.23
C ARG A 283 14.90 -12.50 -6.49
N CYS A 284 13.74 -12.53 -5.83
CA CYS A 284 13.20 -13.77 -5.28
C CYS A 284 12.52 -14.60 -6.37
N LEU A 285 12.40 -15.91 -6.15
CA LEU A 285 11.68 -16.82 -7.04
C LEU A 285 10.33 -17.22 -6.43
N PRO A 286 9.32 -17.57 -7.25
CA PRO A 286 8.05 -18.06 -6.73
C PRO A 286 8.25 -19.30 -5.85
N VAL A 287 7.51 -19.41 -4.75
CA VAL A 287 7.57 -20.62 -3.91
C VAL A 287 7.05 -21.82 -4.71
N SER A 288 7.86 -22.87 -4.84
CA SER A 288 7.49 -24.12 -5.51
C SER A 288 6.24 -24.74 -4.89
N ALA A 289 5.34 -25.25 -5.72
CA ALA A 289 4.09 -25.89 -5.30
C ALA A 289 4.30 -27.21 -4.55
N SER A 290 5.46 -27.85 -4.71
CA SER A 290 5.86 -29.05 -3.97
C SER A 290 6.23 -28.78 -2.52
N LEU A 291 6.56 -27.54 -2.14
CA LEU A 291 7.02 -27.24 -0.79
C LEU A 291 5.84 -27.16 0.17
N GLN A 292 5.88 -27.98 1.22
CA GLN A 292 4.81 -28.10 2.20
C GLN A 292 5.33 -28.04 3.64
N LYS A 293 4.59 -27.36 4.51
CA LYS A 293 4.84 -27.29 5.95
C LYS A 293 3.88 -28.19 6.71
N LYS A 294 4.21 -28.53 7.95
CA LYS A 294 3.24 -29.19 8.84
C LYS A 294 2.08 -28.22 9.09
N LYS A 295 0.85 -28.74 9.13
CA LYS A 295 -0.32 -27.92 9.46
C LYS A 295 -0.09 -27.22 10.82
N ASP A 296 -0.50 -25.96 10.89
CA ASP A 296 -0.35 -25.08 12.07
C ASP A 296 1.10 -24.81 12.52
N GLN A 297 2.10 -25.17 11.71
CA GLN A 297 3.50 -24.81 11.96
C GLN A 297 3.74 -23.32 11.69
N SER A 298 4.38 -22.67 12.67
CA SER A 298 4.91 -21.31 12.59
C SER A 298 6.43 -21.31 12.56
N PHE A 299 7.01 -20.15 12.27
CA PHE A 299 8.44 -19.91 12.49
C PHE A 299 8.78 -20.04 13.98
N ASP A 300 9.96 -20.57 14.27
CA ASP A 300 10.52 -20.65 15.61
C ASP A 300 11.03 -19.29 16.11
N SER A 301 11.57 -19.26 17.34
CA SER A 301 12.11 -18.05 17.97
C SER A 301 13.33 -17.47 17.24
N MET A 302 14.03 -18.26 16.43
CA MET A 302 15.16 -17.81 15.60
C MET A 302 14.68 -17.25 14.25
N GLY A 303 13.40 -17.42 13.92
CA GLY A 303 12.79 -17.04 12.66
C GLY A 303 12.98 -18.09 11.57
N CYS A 304 13.17 -19.37 11.93
CA CYS A 304 13.35 -20.47 10.99
C CYS A 304 12.12 -21.39 10.96
N MET A 305 11.86 -22.04 9.83
CA MET A 305 10.82 -23.04 9.67
C MET A 305 11.30 -24.13 8.71
N GLN A 306 11.38 -25.36 9.21
CA GLN A 306 11.69 -26.51 8.36
C GLN A 306 10.43 -26.98 7.62
N VAL A 307 10.53 -27.08 6.30
CA VAL A 307 9.48 -27.57 5.40
C VAL A 307 9.98 -28.78 4.63
N TYR A 308 9.05 -29.48 3.96
CA TYR A 308 9.34 -30.66 3.15
C TYR A 308 9.16 -30.33 1.68
N ASP A 309 10.06 -30.82 0.84
CA ASP A 309 9.88 -30.80 -0.61
C ASP A 309 9.26 -32.12 -1.05
N MET A 310 7.99 -32.07 -1.49
CA MET A 310 7.27 -33.27 -1.89
C MET A 310 7.77 -33.86 -3.22
N MET A 311 8.70 -33.19 -3.93
CA MET A 311 9.39 -33.78 -5.09
C MET A 311 10.24 -35.01 -4.74
N THR A 312 10.66 -35.13 -3.47
CA THR A 312 11.49 -36.26 -3.03
C THR A 312 10.70 -37.43 -2.46
N ASN A 313 9.35 -37.33 -2.42
CA ASN A 313 8.46 -38.27 -1.74
C ASN A 313 8.90 -38.56 -0.29
N PRO A 314 9.01 -37.53 0.57
CA PRO A 314 9.48 -37.70 1.93
C PRO A 314 8.50 -38.52 2.76
N ASP A 315 9.02 -39.46 3.57
CA ASP A 315 8.21 -40.26 4.48
C ASP A 315 7.75 -39.42 5.69
N VAL A 316 6.52 -38.90 5.62
CA VAL A 316 5.96 -37.96 6.61
C VAL A 316 4.57 -38.39 7.06
N ASN A 317 4.46 -38.89 8.30
CA ASN A 317 3.21 -39.34 8.91
C ASN A 317 2.34 -38.22 9.53
N VAL A 318 2.48 -36.97 9.05
CA VAL A 318 1.70 -35.83 9.57
C VAL A 318 1.03 -35.06 8.43
N GLN A 319 -0.10 -34.42 8.73
CA GLN A 319 -0.81 -33.61 7.74
C GLN A 319 0.04 -32.39 7.34
N LEU A 320 0.29 -32.28 6.04
CA LEU A 320 1.03 -31.19 5.42
C LEU A 320 0.08 -30.19 4.72
N THR A 321 0.53 -28.95 4.54
CA THR A 321 -0.16 -27.89 3.83
C THR A 321 0.83 -26.99 3.11
N GLY A 322 0.37 -26.24 2.10
CA GLY A 322 1.20 -25.27 1.38
C GLY A 322 1.78 -24.19 2.27
N ILE A 323 2.87 -23.59 1.81
CA ILE A 323 3.51 -22.46 2.50
C ILE A 323 2.69 -21.18 2.25
N ASP A 324 2.47 -20.41 3.31
CA ASP A 324 1.89 -19.06 3.22
C ASP A 324 2.97 -18.02 2.89
N ALA A 325 3.51 -18.09 1.69
CA ALA A 325 4.45 -17.13 1.13
C ALA A 325 4.36 -17.14 -0.41
N ASP A 326 4.56 -15.97 -1.02
CA ASP A 326 4.49 -15.82 -2.47
C ASP A 326 5.84 -16.17 -3.11
N TYR A 327 6.94 -15.74 -2.47
CA TYR A 327 8.29 -15.80 -2.99
C TYR A 327 9.33 -16.28 -1.97
N ILE A 328 10.45 -16.81 -2.45
CA ILE A 328 11.61 -17.23 -1.67
C ILE A 328 12.90 -16.64 -2.25
N GLY A 329 13.75 -16.07 -1.39
CA GLY A 329 15.10 -15.62 -1.75
C GLY A 329 16.11 -16.77 -1.74
N TYR A 330 17.25 -16.56 -2.40
CA TYR A 330 18.34 -17.55 -2.50
C TYR A 330 18.85 -18.07 -1.14
N ASP A 331 18.69 -17.29 -0.07
CA ASP A 331 19.11 -17.64 1.29
C ASP A 331 18.03 -18.36 2.12
N GLY A 332 16.89 -18.70 1.49
CA GLY A 332 15.72 -19.31 2.09
C GLY A 332 14.74 -18.31 2.71
N THR A 333 14.97 -17.00 2.58
CA THR A 333 14.08 -15.98 3.16
C THR A 333 12.76 -15.92 2.40
N VAL A 334 11.64 -16.11 3.11
CA VAL A 334 10.31 -15.99 2.51
C VAL A 334 9.85 -14.54 2.41
N LYS A 335 9.13 -14.23 1.34
CA LYS A 335 8.60 -12.91 1.03
C LYS A 335 7.14 -13.01 0.60
N LYS A 336 6.36 -11.99 1.00
CA LYS A 336 4.95 -11.82 0.63
C LYS A 336 4.73 -10.41 0.11
N VAL A 337 3.95 -10.28 -0.96
CA VAL A 337 3.69 -8.99 -1.58
C VAL A 337 2.49 -8.34 -0.90
N SER A 338 2.72 -7.19 -0.30
CA SER A 338 1.68 -6.42 0.35
C SER A 338 0.80 -5.71 -0.67
N LYS A 339 -0.51 -5.94 -0.61
CA LYS A 339 -1.52 -5.31 -1.47
C LYS A 339 -2.60 -4.63 -0.62
N SER A 340 -3.32 -3.69 -1.22
CA SER A 340 -4.46 -3.00 -0.61
C SER A 340 -5.58 -2.80 -1.64
N ILE A 341 -6.82 -2.76 -1.16
CA ILE A 341 -8.00 -2.48 -1.98
C ILE A 341 -8.43 -1.04 -1.74
N SER A 342 -8.51 -0.25 -2.80
CA SER A 342 -9.03 1.12 -2.77
C SER A 342 -10.43 1.18 -3.37
N TYR A 343 -11.28 2.00 -2.76
CA TYR A 343 -12.67 2.17 -3.20
C TYR A 343 -12.84 3.53 -3.85
N HIS A 344 -13.55 3.50 -4.97
CA HIS A 344 -13.86 4.69 -5.73
C HIS A 344 -15.35 4.75 -6.02
N HIS A 345 -15.86 5.97 -6.03
CA HIS A 345 -17.21 6.24 -6.46
C HIS A 345 -17.22 7.38 -7.47
N ARG A 346 -18.15 7.31 -8.41
CA ARG A 346 -18.52 8.41 -9.30
C ARG A 346 -19.86 8.98 -8.85
N ARG A 347 -19.95 10.31 -8.76
CA ARG A 347 -21.22 10.98 -8.45
C ARG A 347 -22.18 10.93 -9.66
N PRO A 348 -23.49 10.99 -9.43
CA PRO A 348 -24.46 11.18 -10.50
C PRO A 348 -24.20 12.46 -11.31
N SER A 349 -24.75 12.53 -12.52
CA SER A 349 -24.71 13.74 -13.35
C SER A 349 -25.33 14.96 -12.65
N ASP A 350 -26.34 14.72 -11.80
CA ASP A 350 -26.92 15.73 -10.93
C ASP A 350 -25.99 16.01 -9.72
N LYS A 351 -25.33 17.17 -9.78
CA LYS A 351 -24.38 17.63 -8.75
C LYS A 351 -25.04 17.95 -7.39
N SER A 352 -26.37 18.06 -7.31
CA SER A 352 -27.07 18.22 -6.04
C SER A 352 -27.01 16.96 -5.16
N ILE A 353 -26.74 15.80 -5.78
CA ILE A 353 -26.66 14.51 -5.11
C ILE A 353 -25.20 14.21 -4.73
N GLY A 354 -24.85 14.47 -3.47
CA GLY A 354 -23.49 14.28 -2.95
C GLY A 354 -23.00 12.84 -2.78
N ARG A 355 -23.76 11.82 -3.20
CA ARG A 355 -23.45 10.38 -3.02
C ARG A 355 -23.73 9.58 -4.29
N ALA A 356 -23.01 8.47 -4.48
CA ALA A 356 -23.42 7.48 -5.48
C ALA A 356 -24.77 6.85 -5.08
N THR A 357 -25.71 6.74 -6.01
CA THR A 357 -27.06 6.23 -5.72
C THR A 357 -27.24 4.78 -6.15
N GLY A 358 -26.34 4.26 -6.98
CA GLY A 358 -26.44 2.90 -7.55
C GLY A 358 -27.60 2.76 -8.55
N LYS A 359 -28.19 3.87 -9.01
CA LYS A 359 -29.22 3.90 -10.04
C LYS A 359 -28.58 4.07 -11.42
N ASN A 360 -29.39 3.96 -12.49
CA ASN A 360 -28.98 4.33 -13.86
C ASN A 360 -28.88 5.86 -14.02
N ASP A 361 -28.17 6.54 -13.12
CA ASP A 361 -27.93 7.99 -13.10
C ASP A 361 -26.44 8.34 -13.34
N GLY A 362 -25.67 7.35 -13.81
CA GLY A 362 -24.23 7.47 -14.05
C GLY A 362 -23.35 7.28 -12.80
N SER A 363 -23.93 7.03 -11.63
CA SER A 363 -23.14 6.72 -10.43
C SER A 363 -22.61 5.27 -10.44
N VAL A 364 -21.32 5.11 -10.16
CA VAL A 364 -20.64 3.80 -10.17
C VAL A 364 -19.79 3.66 -8.91
N PHE A 365 -19.85 2.50 -8.26
CA PHE A 365 -18.97 2.11 -7.17
C PHE A 365 -18.07 0.99 -7.64
N TYR A 366 -16.76 1.11 -7.44
CA TYR A 366 -15.81 0.07 -7.85
C TYR A 366 -14.60 -0.01 -6.92
N GLN A 367 -14.05 -1.22 -6.83
CA GLN A 367 -12.89 -1.57 -6.03
C GLN A 367 -11.68 -1.81 -6.94
N LEU A 368 -10.52 -1.31 -6.53
CA LEU A 368 -9.25 -1.55 -7.21
C LEU A 368 -8.23 -2.09 -6.21
N GLU A 369 -7.71 -3.29 -6.45
CA GLU A 369 -6.55 -3.79 -5.74
C GLU A 369 -5.27 -3.25 -6.36
N SER A 370 -4.29 -2.91 -5.52
CA SER A 370 -2.96 -2.43 -5.94
C SER A 370 -1.87 -2.98 -5.03
N ILE A 371 -0.65 -3.12 -5.58
CA ILE A 371 0.56 -3.40 -4.82
C ILE A 371 0.95 -2.14 -4.04
N ASN A 372 1.25 -2.29 -2.76
CA ASN A 372 1.53 -1.15 -1.89
C ASN A 372 2.86 -0.46 -2.23
N LYS A 373 2.89 0.86 -2.02
CA LYS A 373 4.10 1.71 -2.07
C LYS A 373 5.20 1.16 -1.14
N GLY A 374 6.46 1.41 -1.49
CA GLY A 374 7.63 1.14 -0.65
C GLY A 374 8.28 -0.23 -0.88
N GLN A 375 7.64 -1.10 -1.66
CA GLN A 375 8.20 -2.40 -2.04
C GLN A 375 9.17 -2.25 -3.23
N GLU A 376 10.18 -3.11 -3.26
CA GLU A 376 11.19 -3.19 -4.33
C GLU A 376 11.03 -4.51 -5.10
N PHE A 377 11.09 -4.43 -6.43
CA PHE A 377 11.00 -5.57 -7.33
C PHE A 377 12.21 -5.64 -8.25
N CYS A 378 12.75 -6.82 -8.47
CA CYS A 378 13.98 -7.07 -9.20
C CYS A 378 13.67 -7.92 -10.43
N GLY A 379 14.29 -7.61 -11.57
CA GLY A 379 14.16 -8.38 -12.81
C GLY A 379 15.43 -8.30 -13.66
N TYR A 380 15.41 -8.93 -14.81
CA TYR A 380 16.52 -8.94 -15.76
C TYR A 380 16.07 -8.56 -17.17
N ILE A 381 16.94 -7.89 -17.90
CA ILE A 381 16.83 -7.70 -19.34
C ILE A 381 17.93 -8.53 -20.00
N PHE A 382 17.53 -9.47 -20.83
CA PHE A 382 18.41 -10.26 -21.70
C PHE A 382 18.42 -9.62 -23.07
N ALA A 383 19.60 -9.31 -23.59
CA ALA A 383 19.73 -8.65 -24.88
C ALA A 383 21.15 -8.73 -25.43
N GLY A 384 21.27 -8.78 -26.75
CA GLY A 384 22.56 -8.59 -27.40
C GLY A 384 23.12 -7.17 -27.20
N LYS A 385 24.36 -6.97 -27.61
CA LYS A 385 25.15 -5.76 -27.30
C LYS A 385 24.50 -4.46 -27.79
N GLN A 386 24.03 -4.47 -29.03
CA GLN A 386 23.47 -3.26 -29.67
C GLN A 386 22.12 -2.90 -29.04
N LYS A 387 21.27 -3.91 -28.80
CA LYS A 387 19.99 -3.72 -28.12
C LYS A 387 20.18 -3.20 -26.70
N SER A 388 21.12 -3.80 -25.96
CA SER A 388 21.48 -3.39 -24.60
C SER A 388 21.86 -1.92 -24.52
N LYS A 389 22.72 -1.45 -25.44
CA LYS A 389 23.15 -0.05 -25.49
C LYS A 389 21.96 0.90 -25.67
N LYS A 390 21.10 0.66 -26.67
CA LYS A 390 19.91 1.48 -26.95
C LYS A 390 18.95 1.53 -25.75
N ILE A 391 18.73 0.39 -25.10
CA ILE A 391 17.83 0.28 -23.93
C ILE A 391 18.35 1.10 -22.75
N ILE A 392 19.64 0.97 -22.41
CA ILE A 392 20.23 1.68 -21.27
C ILE A 392 20.28 3.20 -21.54
N GLU A 393 20.60 3.61 -22.77
CA GLU A 393 20.56 5.03 -23.17
C GLU A 393 19.15 5.63 -23.05
N ALA A 394 18.11 4.89 -23.45
CA ALA A 394 16.73 5.35 -23.39
C ALA A 394 16.17 5.44 -21.96
N LEU A 395 16.49 4.47 -21.12
CA LEU A 395 15.98 4.40 -19.74
C LEU A 395 16.83 5.20 -18.75
N GLY A 396 18.12 5.39 -19.01
CA GLY A 396 19.08 5.93 -18.05
C GLY A 396 19.34 4.99 -16.87
N ALA A 397 20.47 5.17 -16.19
CA ALA A 397 20.89 4.30 -15.09
C ALA A 397 19.95 4.38 -13.87
N GLN A 398 19.52 5.57 -13.49
CA GLN A 398 18.60 5.77 -12.37
C GLN A 398 17.65 6.92 -12.67
N LYS A 399 16.36 6.62 -12.82
CA LYS A 399 15.34 7.62 -13.17
C LYS A 399 13.95 7.20 -12.71
N SER A 400 13.13 8.19 -12.39
CA SER A 400 11.73 7.97 -12.01
C SER A 400 10.82 7.90 -13.24
N TYR A 401 9.90 6.96 -13.22
CA TYR A 401 8.95 6.69 -14.30
C TYR A 401 7.54 6.42 -13.76
N ARG A 402 6.56 6.47 -14.66
CA ARG A 402 5.18 6.03 -14.37
C ARG A 402 4.83 4.84 -15.25
N ILE A 403 4.65 3.68 -14.63
CA ILE A 403 4.34 2.42 -15.31
C ILE A 403 3.06 1.78 -14.75
N GLY A 404 2.58 0.71 -15.40
CA GLY A 404 1.40 -0.01 -14.95
C GLY A 404 0.09 0.58 -15.46
N ASN A 405 -1.02 0.09 -14.90
CA ASN A 405 -2.36 0.54 -15.26
C ASN A 405 -2.72 1.83 -14.50
N ASP A 406 -3.62 2.65 -15.06
CA ASP A 406 -4.09 3.91 -14.47
C ASP A 406 -2.97 4.94 -14.20
N LYS A 407 -1.94 4.96 -15.06
CA LYS A 407 -0.70 5.76 -14.90
C LYS A 407 -0.88 7.28 -14.81
N ASN A 408 -2.02 7.86 -15.18
CA ASN A 408 -2.29 9.31 -15.04
C ASN A 408 -3.06 9.66 -13.75
N SER A 409 -3.16 8.71 -12.82
CA SER A 409 -3.89 8.84 -11.55
C SER A 409 -2.96 8.69 -10.35
N GLU A 410 -3.36 8.03 -9.27
CA GLU A 410 -2.53 7.82 -8.07
C GLU A 410 -1.51 6.68 -8.18
N PHE A 411 -1.53 5.92 -9.27
CA PHE A 411 -0.77 4.67 -9.38
C PHE A 411 0.49 4.76 -10.23
N GLY A 412 1.46 3.91 -9.91
CA GLY A 412 2.49 3.49 -10.86
C GLY A 412 3.76 4.35 -10.91
N LEU A 413 3.92 5.31 -10.00
CA LEU A 413 5.19 6.03 -9.86
C LEU A 413 6.26 5.10 -9.28
N ILE A 414 7.39 4.99 -9.98
CA ILE A 414 8.52 4.13 -9.64
C ILE A 414 9.83 4.89 -9.74
N ASP A 415 10.85 4.42 -9.02
CA ASP A 415 12.25 4.64 -9.37
C ASP A 415 12.78 3.36 -10.03
N LEU A 416 13.29 3.49 -11.25
CA LEU A 416 13.96 2.41 -11.96
C LEU A 416 15.47 2.60 -11.81
N HIS A 417 16.16 1.55 -11.37
CA HIS A 417 17.60 1.47 -11.30
C HIS A 417 18.09 0.32 -12.18
N ILE A 418 18.90 0.63 -13.19
CA ILE A 418 19.55 -0.33 -14.07
C ILE A 418 20.97 -0.57 -13.55
N GLU A 419 21.30 -1.83 -13.30
CA GLU A 419 22.61 -2.24 -12.83
C GLU A 419 23.54 -2.59 -14.00
N ASN A 420 24.79 -2.88 -13.66
CA ASN A 420 25.79 -3.26 -14.64
C ASN A 420 25.43 -4.58 -15.33
N SER A 421 25.67 -4.63 -16.63
CA SER A 421 25.50 -5.86 -17.42
C SER A 421 26.42 -6.97 -16.90
N ILE A 422 25.87 -8.18 -16.84
CA ILE A 422 26.58 -9.42 -16.55
C ILE A 422 26.72 -10.17 -17.87
N GLN A 423 27.94 -10.59 -18.21
CA GLN A 423 28.19 -11.45 -19.36
C GLN A 423 27.53 -12.81 -19.13
N ILE A 424 26.75 -13.27 -20.09
CA ILE A 424 26.25 -14.65 -20.07
C ILE A 424 27.34 -15.52 -20.70
N GLU A 425 27.98 -16.32 -19.86
CA GLU A 425 28.97 -17.30 -20.28
C GLU A 425 28.27 -18.54 -20.81
N THR A 426 28.96 -19.28 -21.70
CA THR A 426 28.49 -20.60 -22.11
C THR A 426 28.58 -21.52 -20.89
N PRO A 427 27.46 -22.09 -20.42
CA PRO A 427 27.47 -22.94 -19.24
C PRO A 427 28.27 -24.22 -19.53
N LEU A 428 28.93 -24.76 -18.50
CA LEU A 428 29.62 -26.04 -18.60
C LEU A 428 28.59 -27.15 -18.84
N GLU A 429 28.81 -27.97 -19.87
CA GLU A 429 27.89 -29.07 -20.18
C GLU A 429 27.73 -30.00 -18.98
N GLN A 430 26.47 -30.29 -18.65
CA GLN A 430 26.12 -31.13 -17.53
C GLN A 430 25.08 -32.16 -18.00
N TYR A 431 25.50 -33.42 -18.09
CA TYR A 431 24.64 -34.50 -18.53
C TYR A 431 24.02 -35.24 -17.33
N VAL A 432 22.69 -35.21 -17.23
CA VAL A 432 21.96 -35.91 -16.16
C VAL A 432 20.78 -36.69 -16.74
N LYS A 433 20.37 -37.76 -16.05
CA LYS A 433 19.17 -38.52 -16.41
C LYS A 433 17.90 -38.02 -15.71
N GLU A 434 18.05 -37.33 -14.60
CA GLU A 434 16.95 -36.95 -13.73
C GLU A 434 17.20 -35.54 -13.20
N PHE A 435 16.18 -34.69 -13.33
CA PHE A 435 16.24 -33.30 -12.91
C PHE A 435 14.82 -32.77 -12.63
N VAL A 436 14.74 -31.64 -11.92
CA VAL A 436 13.48 -30.96 -11.65
C VAL A 436 13.45 -29.65 -12.43
N VAL A 437 12.40 -29.44 -13.21
CA VAL A 437 12.13 -28.17 -13.88
C VAL A 437 11.21 -27.35 -12.99
N HIS A 438 11.62 -26.13 -12.71
CA HIS A 438 10.84 -25.13 -12.00
C HIS A 438 10.36 -24.08 -12.99
N ILE A 439 9.06 -23.79 -12.95
CA ILE A 439 8.42 -22.76 -13.75
C ILE A 439 8.44 -21.45 -12.97
N ASP A 440 9.33 -20.53 -13.33
CA ASP A 440 9.52 -19.27 -12.61
C ASP A 440 8.58 -18.16 -13.10
N SER A 441 8.06 -18.28 -14.32
CA SER A 441 7.03 -17.39 -14.86
C SER A 441 5.99 -18.19 -15.63
N PRO A 442 4.76 -17.67 -15.83
CA PRO A 442 3.74 -18.43 -16.54
C PRO A 442 4.21 -18.85 -17.94
N VAL A 443 3.94 -20.10 -18.31
CA VAL A 443 4.35 -20.68 -19.60
C VAL A 443 3.13 -20.76 -20.51
N ILE A 444 3.25 -20.14 -21.68
CA ILE A 444 2.22 -20.16 -22.71
C ILE A 444 2.60 -21.24 -23.71
N LEU A 445 1.84 -22.34 -23.73
CA LEU A 445 2.04 -23.45 -24.65
C LEU A 445 0.95 -23.46 -25.71
N TYR A 446 1.26 -23.95 -26.90
CA TYR A 446 0.30 -24.21 -27.95
C TYR A 446 0.35 -25.67 -28.36
N ASN A 447 -0.83 -26.26 -28.56
CA ASN A 447 -0.98 -27.55 -29.22
C ASN A 447 -1.83 -27.35 -30.47
N GLN A 448 -1.28 -27.63 -31.64
CA GLN A 448 -1.97 -27.47 -32.94
C GLN A 448 -2.62 -26.09 -33.11
N GLY A 449 -1.94 -25.03 -32.66
CA GLY A 449 -2.43 -23.64 -32.79
C GLY A 449 -3.47 -23.21 -31.75
N MET A 450 -3.80 -24.06 -30.77
CA MET A 450 -4.65 -23.71 -29.62
C MET A 450 -3.84 -23.62 -28.32
N PRO A 451 -4.10 -22.63 -27.44
CA PRO A 451 -3.44 -22.57 -26.14
C PRO A 451 -3.68 -23.85 -25.32
N SER A 452 -2.63 -24.35 -24.69
CA SER A 452 -2.68 -25.57 -23.87
C SER A 452 -2.03 -25.34 -22.51
N SER A 453 -2.51 -26.06 -21.52
CA SER A 453 -1.91 -26.17 -20.18
C SER A 453 -1.58 -27.62 -19.83
N ASP A 454 -1.44 -28.47 -20.85
CA ASP A 454 -1.13 -29.89 -20.73
C ASP A 454 0.38 -30.12 -20.52
N VAL A 455 0.70 -31.02 -19.60
CA VAL A 455 2.08 -31.42 -19.27
C VAL A 455 2.72 -32.19 -20.42
N ASP A 456 1.94 -32.91 -21.23
CA ASP A 456 2.50 -33.58 -22.41
C ASP A 456 2.98 -32.58 -23.47
N VAL A 457 2.33 -31.42 -23.58
CA VAL A 457 2.79 -30.34 -24.46
C VAL A 457 4.03 -29.66 -23.85
N LEU A 458 4.08 -29.48 -22.53
CA LEU A 458 5.29 -28.99 -21.86
C LEU A 458 6.51 -29.89 -22.15
N LYS A 459 6.31 -31.21 -22.15
CA LYS A 459 7.34 -32.21 -22.48
C LYS A 459 7.88 -32.01 -23.89
N GLU A 460 7.02 -31.72 -24.87
CA GLU A 460 7.44 -31.46 -26.26
C GLU A 460 8.38 -30.23 -26.33
N TYR A 461 7.97 -29.11 -25.72
CA TYR A 461 8.81 -27.91 -25.66
C TYR A 461 10.15 -28.14 -24.93
N LEU A 462 10.16 -28.92 -23.85
CA LEU A 462 11.40 -29.27 -23.15
C LEU A 462 12.31 -30.16 -24.00
N ALA A 463 11.74 -31.09 -24.77
CA ALA A 463 12.50 -31.97 -25.65
C ALA A 463 13.18 -31.18 -26.77
N ASP A 464 12.48 -30.21 -27.35
CA ASP A 464 13.01 -29.31 -28.38
C ASP A 464 14.20 -28.50 -27.86
N GLU A 465 14.08 -27.86 -26.69
CA GLU A 465 15.18 -27.09 -26.08
C GLU A 465 16.39 -27.96 -25.72
N LEU A 466 16.15 -29.20 -25.30
CA LEU A 466 17.20 -30.18 -25.00
C LEU A 466 17.77 -30.86 -26.26
N ASN A 467 17.24 -30.57 -27.44
CA ASN A 467 17.59 -31.20 -28.72
C ASN A 467 17.45 -32.74 -28.70
N VAL A 468 16.38 -33.24 -28.09
CA VAL A 468 16.05 -34.68 -28.02
C VAL A 468 14.63 -34.95 -28.50
N SER A 469 14.29 -36.21 -28.78
CA SER A 469 12.91 -36.55 -29.13
C SER A 469 12.00 -36.58 -27.88
N PRO A 470 10.72 -36.21 -27.97
CA PRO A 470 9.81 -36.20 -26.82
C PRO A 470 9.67 -37.57 -26.13
N GLU A 471 9.86 -38.68 -26.84
CA GLU A 471 9.80 -40.04 -26.27
C GLU A 471 11.00 -40.38 -25.38
N MET A 472 12.07 -39.61 -25.46
CA MET A 472 13.24 -39.75 -24.57
C MET A 472 12.96 -39.22 -23.17
N LEU A 473 12.00 -38.30 -23.05
CA LEU A 473 11.64 -37.65 -21.81
C LEU A 473 10.34 -38.23 -21.23
N ALA A 474 10.30 -38.35 -19.91
CA ALA A 474 9.10 -38.59 -19.13
C ALA A 474 8.97 -37.47 -18.11
N VAL A 475 7.86 -36.73 -18.18
CA VAL A 475 7.51 -35.72 -17.18
C VAL A 475 6.58 -36.37 -16.17
N THR A 476 7.01 -36.40 -14.91
CA THR A 476 6.38 -37.14 -13.80
C THR A 476 6.30 -36.24 -12.57
N ASP A 477 5.54 -36.66 -11.55
CA ASP A 477 5.49 -36.00 -10.23
C ASP A 477 5.36 -34.48 -10.31
N CYS A 478 4.35 -33.99 -11.02
CA CYS A 478 4.12 -32.55 -11.21
C CYS A 478 3.24 -31.95 -10.11
N TYR A 479 3.70 -30.84 -9.54
CA TYR A 479 2.91 -29.98 -8.66
C TYR A 479 2.53 -28.73 -9.44
N LEU A 480 1.34 -28.77 -10.05
CA LEU A 480 0.89 -27.77 -11.01
C LEU A 480 0.21 -26.56 -10.35
N ARG A 481 0.49 -25.39 -10.89
CA ARG A 481 -0.29 -24.16 -10.71
C ARG A 481 -0.76 -23.68 -12.08
N TYR A 482 -1.83 -22.90 -12.09
CA TYR A 482 -2.40 -22.36 -13.32
C TYR A 482 -2.68 -20.87 -13.17
N GLU A 483 -2.54 -20.13 -14.27
CA GLU A 483 -2.82 -18.69 -14.32
C GLU A 483 -3.63 -18.36 -15.58
N THR A 484 -4.52 -17.37 -15.47
CA THR A 484 -5.28 -16.87 -16.63
C THR A 484 -4.53 -15.73 -17.30
N ILE A 485 -4.12 -15.93 -18.56
CA ILE A 485 -3.39 -14.96 -19.37
C ILE A 485 -4.32 -14.28 -20.37
N GLY A 486 -4.09 -12.99 -20.60
CA GLY A 486 -4.74 -12.21 -21.66
C GLY A 486 -4.40 -10.73 -21.51
N GLY A 487 -5.40 -9.84 -21.54
CA GLY A 487 -5.19 -8.40 -21.31
C GLY A 487 -5.91 -7.52 -22.33
N TYR A 488 -5.36 -6.33 -22.58
CA TYR A 488 -5.91 -5.34 -23.50
C TYR A 488 -4.85 -4.88 -24.49
N ASN A 489 -5.20 -4.85 -25.77
CA ASN A 489 -4.38 -4.23 -26.81
C ASN A 489 -4.78 -2.75 -26.93
N VAL A 490 -3.88 -1.87 -26.49
CA VAL A 490 -4.10 -0.42 -26.49
C VAL A 490 -4.18 0.14 -27.91
N THR A 491 -3.38 -0.38 -28.85
CA THR A 491 -3.38 0.07 -30.25
C THR A 491 -4.71 -0.25 -30.94
N TRP A 492 -5.26 -1.43 -30.70
CA TRP A 492 -6.50 -1.87 -31.35
C TRP A 492 -7.78 -1.56 -30.56
N HIS A 493 -7.63 -1.06 -29.33
CA HIS A 493 -8.75 -0.84 -28.41
C HIS A 493 -9.62 -2.10 -28.22
N ARG A 494 -8.98 -3.27 -28.08
CA ARG A 494 -9.66 -4.57 -27.93
C ARG A 494 -9.03 -5.44 -26.86
N ARG A 495 -9.84 -6.30 -26.24
CA ARG A 495 -9.34 -7.33 -25.31
C ARG A 495 -8.56 -8.39 -26.09
N LYS A 496 -7.42 -8.81 -25.53
CA LYS A 496 -6.71 -10.00 -25.99
C LYS A 496 -7.52 -11.25 -25.60
N PRO A 497 -7.43 -12.36 -26.37
CA PRO A 497 -8.00 -13.64 -25.94
C PRO A 497 -7.52 -14.01 -24.54
N ALA A 498 -8.42 -14.53 -23.72
CA ALA A 498 -8.13 -15.01 -22.39
C ALA A 498 -8.07 -16.54 -22.40
N PHE A 499 -7.03 -17.11 -21.82
CA PHE A 499 -6.82 -18.57 -21.76
C PHE A 499 -6.01 -18.95 -20.51
N THR A 500 -6.03 -20.24 -20.16
CA THR A 500 -5.29 -20.78 -19.02
C THR A 500 -3.89 -21.22 -19.45
N ALA A 501 -2.88 -20.86 -18.67
CA ALA A 501 -1.47 -21.21 -18.84
C ALA A 501 -0.95 -21.97 -17.61
N ILE A 502 0.18 -22.67 -17.75
CA ILE A 502 0.89 -23.23 -16.60
C ILE A 502 1.48 -22.05 -15.81
N GLY A 503 1.12 -21.97 -14.53
CA GLY A 503 1.44 -20.86 -13.64
C GLY A 503 2.81 -20.98 -12.98
N LYS A 504 3.31 -19.85 -12.47
CA LYS A 504 4.61 -19.78 -11.78
C LYS A 504 4.60 -20.56 -10.46
N GLY A 505 5.74 -21.11 -10.07
CA GLY A 505 5.90 -22.02 -8.94
C GLY A 505 5.45 -23.45 -9.23
N THR A 506 5.04 -23.76 -10.46
CA THR A 506 4.88 -25.15 -10.90
C THR A 506 6.25 -25.84 -10.89
N VAL A 507 6.29 -27.09 -10.47
CA VAL A 507 7.49 -27.92 -10.54
C VAL A 507 7.14 -29.30 -11.08
N CYS A 508 8.03 -29.84 -11.91
CA CYS A 508 7.86 -31.15 -12.53
C CYS A 508 9.18 -31.91 -12.55
N LYS A 509 9.11 -33.21 -12.26
CA LYS A 509 10.25 -34.11 -12.38
C LYS A 509 10.38 -34.57 -13.82
N VAL A 510 11.58 -34.48 -14.37
CA VAL A 510 11.87 -34.95 -15.73
C VAL A 510 12.89 -36.08 -15.64
N ILE A 511 12.54 -37.21 -16.26
CA ILE A 511 13.38 -38.39 -16.37
C ILE A 511 13.67 -38.61 -17.84
N SER A 512 14.94 -38.69 -18.20
CA SER A 512 15.39 -39.04 -19.53
C SER A 512 15.93 -40.47 -19.59
N ARG A 513 15.69 -41.17 -20.70
CA ARG A 513 16.24 -42.52 -20.96
C ARG A 513 17.77 -42.51 -20.97
N GLU A 514 18.35 -41.48 -21.58
CA GLU A 514 19.79 -41.23 -21.68
C GLU A 514 20.17 -39.88 -21.03
N PRO A 515 21.41 -39.71 -20.57
CA PRO A 515 21.81 -38.43 -19.98
C PRO A 515 21.65 -37.28 -20.99
N VAL A 516 20.97 -36.20 -20.59
CA VAL A 516 20.73 -35.00 -21.41
C VAL A 516 21.49 -33.81 -20.83
N ASN A 517 21.95 -32.91 -21.70
CA ASN A 517 22.67 -31.71 -21.30
C ASN A 517 21.73 -30.65 -20.72
N VAL A 518 21.55 -30.64 -19.39
CA VAL A 518 20.67 -29.66 -18.72
C VAL A 518 21.25 -28.25 -18.71
N ALA A 519 22.53 -28.06 -19.06
CA ALA A 519 23.13 -26.74 -19.20
C ALA A 519 22.46 -25.91 -20.31
N LEU A 520 21.81 -26.56 -21.29
CA LEU A 520 21.00 -25.90 -22.33
C LEU A 520 19.80 -25.14 -21.75
N LEU A 521 19.34 -25.54 -20.55
CA LEU A 521 18.20 -24.92 -19.88
C LEU A 521 18.62 -23.77 -18.93
N ASP A 522 19.90 -23.38 -18.90
CA ASP A 522 20.35 -22.24 -18.10
C ASP A 522 19.93 -20.90 -18.74
N ASN A 523 19.30 -20.03 -17.94
CA ASN A 523 18.66 -18.79 -18.41
C ASN A 523 17.68 -19.01 -19.59
N CYS A 524 17.03 -20.17 -19.65
CA CYS A 524 16.12 -20.56 -20.73
C CYS A 524 14.70 -20.02 -20.53
N PHE A 525 14.01 -19.77 -21.65
CA PHE A 525 12.62 -19.37 -21.71
C PHE A 525 11.89 -20.26 -22.70
N ILE A 526 10.85 -20.96 -22.26
CA ILE A 526 10.10 -21.91 -23.08
C ILE A 526 8.71 -21.40 -23.42
N GLY A 527 8.17 -21.83 -24.55
CA GLY A 527 6.83 -21.43 -24.98
C GLY A 527 6.78 -20.09 -25.71
N GLU A 528 5.62 -19.44 -25.64
CA GLU A 528 5.34 -18.25 -26.44
C GLU A 528 5.46 -16.93 -25.67
N ARG A 529 5.67 -15.84 -26.42
CA ARG A 529 5.74 -14.46 -25.91
C ARG A 529 6.82 -14.27 -24.84
N ILE A 530 7.95 -14.96 -24.99
CA ILE A 530 9.08 -14.89 -24.06
C ILE A 530 9.61 -13.46 -23.87
N HIS A 531 9.55 -12.62 -24.90
CA HIS A 531 9.95 -11.20 -24.83
C HIS A 531 9.16 -10.37 -23.79
N GLU A 532 7.96 -10.82 -23.42
CA GLU A 532 7.12 -10.21 -22.38
C GLU A 532 7.43 -10.71 -20.96
N GLY A 533 8.34 -11.67 -20.82
CA GLY A 533 8.74 -12.29 -19.54
C GLY A 533 7.95 -13.54 -19.16
N TYR A 534 7.32 -14.19 -20.14
CA TYR A 534 6.73 -15.53 -19.99
C TYR A 534 7.78 -16.61 -20.27
N GLY A 535 7.52 -17.83 -19.79
CA GLY A 535 8.34 -18.99 -20.16
C GLY A 535 9.62 -19.20 -19.35
N GLU A 536 9.99 -18.29 -18.46
CA GLU A 536 11.19 -18.43 -17.62
C GLU A 536 11.15 -19.70 -16.78
N ILE A 537 12.22 -20.50 -16.86
CA ILE A 537 12.42 -21.72 -16.09
C ILE A 537 13.81 -21.77 -15.45
N HIS A 538 13.96 -22.62 -14.44
CA HIS A 538 15.28 -23.09 -13.99
C HIS A 538 15.24 -24.57 -13.65
N VAL A 539 16.43 -25.18 -13.61
CA VAL A 539 16.60 -26.61 -13.33
C VAL A 539 17.37 -26.80 -12.04
N THR A 540 16.93 -27.77 -11.23
CA THR A 540 17.65 -28.22 -10.04
C THR A 540 17.84 -29.73 -10.04
N ASN A 541 18.83 -30.19 -9.27
CA ASN A 541 18.98 -31.60 -8.95
C ASN A 541 18.13 -31.94 -7.70
N ILE A 542 17.52 -33.12 -7.69
CA ILE A 542 16.83 -33.65 -6.49
C ILE A 542 17.89 -33.94 -5.44
N THR A 543 17.95 -33.15 -4.37
CA THR A 543 19.05 -33.27 -3.40
C THR A 543 18.61 -33.33 -1.94
N GLN A 544 17.49 -32.74 -1.55
CA GLN A 544 17.11 -32.63 -0.13
C GLN A 544 15.60 -32.67 0.10
N ASP A 545 15.17 -33.56 0.99
CA ASP A 545 13.77 -33.69 1.43
C ASP A 545 13.29 -32.52 2.28
N LYS A 546 14.23 -31.81 2.92
CA LYS A 546 13.96 -30.79 3.92
C LYS A 546 14.61 -29.47 3.52
N VAL A 547 13.81 -28.41 3.54
CA VAL A 547 14.27 -27.05 3.25
C VAL A 547 14.05 -26.19 4.48
N ILE A 548 15.02 -25.34 4.81
CA ILE A 548 14.89 -24.38 5.92
C ILE A 548 14.48 -23.02 5.35
N LEU A 549 13.27 -22.61 5.68
CA LEU A 549 12.78 -21.26 5.39
C LEU A 549 13.14 -20.31 6.52
N LYS A 550 13.43 -19.07 6.16
CA LYS A 550 13.75 -17.99 7.10
C LYS A 550 12.73 -16.88 6.97
N LYS A 551 12.29 -16.33 8.09
CA LYS A 551 11.51 -15.11 8.12
C LYS A 551 12.44 -13.93 7.83
N GLU A 552 11.96 -12.98 7.04
CA GLU A 552 12.70 -11.73 6.85
C GLU A 552 12.93 -11.03 8.19
N LYS A 553 14.19 -10.72 8.48
CA LYS A 553 14.58 -9.85 9.59
C LYS A 553 14.82 -8.46 9.01
N ASN A 554 13.96 -7.51 9.37
CA ASN A 554 14.22 -6.10 9.10
C ASN A 554 15.29 -5.62 10.08
N ILE A 555 16.56 -5.82 9.72
CA ILE A 555 17.67 -5.20 10.44
C ILE A 555 17.77 -3.78 9.89
N ILE A 556 16.97 -2.87 10.43
CA ILE A 556 17.27 -1.45 10.26
C ILE A 556 18.38 -1.17 11.27
N GLU A 557 19.59 -0.89 10.78
CA GLU A 557 20.65 -0.36 11.64
C GLU A 557 20.06 0.81 12.42
N LYS A 558 20.30 0.88 13.74
CA LYS A 558 19.78 1.95 14.61
C LYS A 558 20.34 3.30 14.17
N ALA A 559 19.76 3.85 13.12
CA ALA A 559 20.00 5.19 12.65
C ALA A 559 19.37 6.18 13.65
N PRO A 560 19.94 7.38 13.80
CA PRO A 560 19.32 8.42 14.62
C PRO A 560 17.96 8.80 14.03
N LEU A 561 16.99 9.07 14.92
CA LEU A 561 15.67 9.55 14.54
C LEU A 561 15.78 10.89 13.81
N LYS A 562 15.04 11.03 12.70
CA LYS A 562 15.04 12.21 11.84
C LYS A 562 13.98 13.24 12.26
N THR A 563 12.93 12.80 12.95
CA THR A 563 11.74 13.57 13.29
C THR A 563 11.34 13.39 14.77
N ASP A 564 10.32 14.13 15.19
CA ASP A 564 9.73 14.07 16.53
C ASP A 564 8.51 13.13 16.63
N ILE A 565 8.30 12.25 15.63
CA ILE A 565 7.11 11.40 15.58
C ILE A 565 7.05 10.41 16.75
N ILE A 566 8.18 9.82 17.11
CA ILE A 566 8.27 8.84 18.21
C ILE A 566 7.98 9.50 19.55
N SER A 567 8.56 10.68 19.82
CA SER A 567 8.29 11.40 21.07
C SER A 567 6.84 11.88 21.17
N LYS A 568 6.20 12.24 20.04
CA LYS A 568 4.76 12.52 20.00
C LYS A 568 3.91 11.29 20.31
N LEU A 569 4.29 10.11 19.80
CA LEU A 569 3.62 8.84 20.12
C LEU A 569 3.77 8.47 21.59
N GLU A 570 4.97 8.59 22.15
CA GLU A 570 5.25 8.36 23.56
C GLU A 570 4.41 9.28 24.46
N ALA A 571 4.39 10.59 24.15
CA ALA A 571 3.57 11.55 24.86
C ALA A 571 2.08 11.20 24.80
N ARG A 572 1.57 10.81 23.63
CA ARG A 572 0.18 10.34 23.47
C ARG A 572 -0.10 9.10 24.31
N TYR A 573 0.78 8.10 24.25
CA TYR A 573 0.64 6.86 24.99
C TYR A 573 0.61 7.10 26.50
N ARG A 574 1.45 8.01 27.01
CA ARG A 574 1.40 8.44 28.43
C ARG A 574 0.06 9.06 28.78
N LYS A 575 -0.47 9.96 27.94
CA LYS A 575 -1.80 10.57 28.12
C LYS A 575 -2.93 9.55 28.16
N GLU A 576 -2.89 8.55 27.28
CA GLU A 576 -3.90 7.47 27.26
C GLU A 576 -3.81 6.58 28.51
N LYS A 577 -2.59 6.22 28.94
CA LYS A 577 -2.37 5.43 30.16
C LYS A 577 -2.90 6.15 31.41
N MET A 578 -2.67 7.46 31.51
CA MET A 578 -3.24 8.29 32.59
C MET A 578 -4.77 8.25 32.57
N ALA A 579 -5.36 8.43 31.39
CA ALA A 579 -6.80 8.41 31.21
C ALA A 579 -7.42 7.03 31.54
N ASP A 580 -6.77 5.93 31.17
CA ASP A 580 -7.20 4.56 31.50
C ASP A 580 -7.15 4.29 33.00
N LYS A 581 -6.11 4.77 33.68
CA LYS A 581 -6.01 4.64 35.14
C LYS A 581 -7.15 5.39 35.84
N ALA A 582 -7.45 6.61 35.38
CA ALA A 582 -8.58 7.39 35.86
C ALA A 582 -9.93 6.70 35.62
N ARG A 583 -10.15 6.13 34.42
CA ARG A 583 -11.34 5.33 34.11
C ARG A 583 -11.46 4.12 35.03
N TYR A 584 -10.37 3.38 35.24
CA TYR A 584 -10.37 2.20 36.11
C TYR A 584 -10.68 2.54 37.58
N ALA A 585 -10.13 3.66 38.07
CA ALA A 585 -10.42 4.14 39.42
C ALA A 585 -11.89 4.58 39.58
N ALA A 586 -12.49 5.22 38.57
CA ALA A 586 -13.94 5.47 38.57
C ALA A 586 -14.72 4.14 38.56
N MET A 587 -14.25 3.16 37.77
CA MET A 587 -14.90 1.86 37.68
C MET A 587 -14.94 1.07 38.99
N SER A 588 -13.87 1.12 39.79
CA SER A 588 -13.83 0.47 41.09
C SER A 588 -14.78 1.09 42.11
N ARG A 589 -15.27 2.32 41.88
CA ARG A 589 -16.22 3.05 42.73
C ARG A 589 -17.68 2.95 42.25
N GLN A 590 -17.97 2.11 41.26
CA GLN A 590 -19.27 2.05 40.59
C GLN A 590 -20.46 1.93 41.54
N THR A 591 -20.34 1.15 42.62
CA THR A 591 -21.43 0.89 43.57
C THR A 591 -21.62 2.00 44.60
N GLU A 592 -20.63 2.90 44.76
CA GLU A 592 -20.60 3.90 45.82
C GLU A 592 -21.37 5.18 45.47
N PHE A 593 -21.50 5.47 44.17
CA PHE A 593 -22.03 6.73 43.64
C PHE A 593 -23.23 6.52 42.70
N LEU A 594 -24.27 5.85 43.20
CA LEU A 594 -25.49 5.51 42.45
C LEU A 594 -26.76 6.25 42.93
N LYS A 595 -26.65 7.18 43.89
CA LYS A 595 -27.84 7.90 44.37
C LYS A 595 -28.26 8.96 43.37
N LYS A 596 -29.56 9.28 43.32
CA LYS A 596 -30.13 10.29 42.41
C LYS A 596 -29.45 11.67 42.51
N GLU A 597 -28.95 12.01 43.68
CA GLU A 597 -28.18 13.24 43.93
C GLU A 597 -26.79 13.24 43.29
N ASP A 598 -26.16 12.07 43.09
CA ASP A 598 -24.83 11.91 42.50
C ASP A 598 -24.81 12.38 41.04
N ASP A 599 -25.89 12.15 40.27
CA ASP A 599 -25.97 12.63 38.89
C ASP A 599 -25.85 14.16 38.81
N SER A 600 -26.53 14.86 39.72
CA SER A 600 -26.49 16.32 39.80
C SER A 600 -25.10 16.83 40.18
N ILE A 601 -24.40 16.11 41.06
CA ILE A 601 -23.04 16.44 41.49
C ILE A 601 -22.06 16.21 40.34
N ILE A 602 -22.11 15.05 39.69
CA ILE A 602 -21.24 14.69 38.55
C ILE A 602 -21.43 15.68 37.39
N ASN A 603 -22.67 16.05 37.04
CA ASN A 603 -22.91 17.05 35.99
C ASN A 603 -22.32 18.41 36.35
N ARG A 604 -22.45 18.84 37.62
CA ARG A 604 -21.88 20.10 38.09
C ARG A 604 -20.35 20.06 38.07
N LEU A 605 -19.74 18.97 38.52
CA LEU A 605 -18.29 18.76 38.44
C LEU A 605 -17.80 18.79 36.99
N LEU A 606 -18.49 18.13 36.06
CA LEU A 606 -18.14 18.15 34.63
C LEU A 606 -18.20 19.56 34.01
N LEU A 607 -19.15 20.39 34.44
CA LEU A 607 -19.25 21.78 34.01
C LEU A 607 -18.11 22.62 34.59
N THR A 608 -17.93 22.57 35.91
CA THR A 608 -16.86 23.32 36.61
C THR A 608 -15.48 22.92 36.11
N ASN A 609 -15.24 21.64 35.83
CA ASN A 609 -13.96 21.13 35.32
C ASN A 609 -13.59 21.68 33.93
N LYS A 610 -14.55 22.22 33.15
CA LYS A 610 -14.25 22.88 31.88
C LYS A 610 -13.69 24.30 32.07
N GLU A 611 -13.97 24.90 33.22
CA GLU A 611 -13.66 26.30 33.53
C GLU A 611 -12.44 26.43 34.44
N GLN A 612 -12.15 25.41 35.26
CA GLN A 612 -11.04 25.45 36.24
C GLN A 612 -9.78 24.75 35.70
N PRO A 613 -8.60 25.41 35.74
CA PRO A 613 -7.37 24.85 35.18
C PRO A 613 -6.63 23.87 36.11
N THR A 614 -6.87 23.93 37.42
CA THR A 614 -6.14 23.12 38.43
C THR A 614 -7.06 22.37 39.40
N TYR A 615 -6.49 21.40 40.13
CA TYR A 615 -7.19 20.67 41.19
C TYR A 615 -7.56 21.58 42.36
N GLU A 616 -6.67 22.49 42.74
CA GLU A 616 -6.87 23.46 43.81
C GLU A 616 -8.03 24.41 43.49
N ASP A 617 -8.09 24.93 42.26
CA ASP A 617 -9.18 25.80 41.80
C ASP A 617 -10.53 25.08 41.83
N MET A 618 -10.53 23.80 41.47
CA MET A 618 -11.71 22.94 41.53
C MET A 618 -12.21 22.76 42.96
N LEU A 619 -11.30 22.55 43.93
CA LEU A 619 -11.67 22.45 45.35
C LEU A 619 -12.22 23.77 45.88
N LEU A 620 -11.62 24.91 45.51
CA LEU A 620 -12.13 26.23 45.87
C LEU A 620 -13.56 26.46 45.35
N GLN A 621 -13.85 26.02 44.12
CA GLN A 621 -15.20 26.09 43.55
C GLN A 621 -16.20 25.18 44.28
N ILE A 622 -15.78 23.97 44.66
CA ILE A 622 -16.62 23.05 45.45
C ILE A 622 -16.97 23.67 46.80
N GLU A 623 -16.04 24.42 47.42
CA GLU A 623 -16.31 25.11 48.69
C GLU A 623 -17.36 26.22 48.60
N GLN A 624 -17.63 26.75 47.41
CA GLN A 624 -18.68 27.75 47.22
C GLN A 624 -20.09 27.14 47.11
N TRP A 625 -20.23 25.81 47.14
CA TRP A 625 -21.53 25.16 47.02
C TRP A 625 -22.37 25.32 48.29
N SER A 626 -23.68 25.57 48.15
CA SER A 626 -24.56 25.84 49.28
C SER A 626 -24.87 24.65 50.20
N SER A 627 -24.70 23.41 49.73
CA SER A 627 -25.07 22.19 50.47
C SER A 627 -23.83 21.44 50.96
N GLN A 628 -23.67 21.32 52.28
CA GLN A 628 -22.54 20.61 52.89
C GLN A 628 -22.48 19.14 52.48
N SER A 629 -23.62 18.45 52.45
CA SER A 629 -23.69 17.05 51.99
C SER A 629 -23.20 16.87 50.55
N LYS A 630 -23.52 17.81 49.65
CA LYS A 630 -23.03 17.79 48.26
C LYS A 630 -21.53 18.08 48.18
N LYS A 631 -21.01 18.98 49.03
CA LYS A 631 -19.56 19.26 49.11
C LYS A 631 -18.77 18.03 49.52
N ASP A 632 -19.17 17.39 50.62
CA ASP A 632 -18.45 16.24 51.18
C ASP A 632 -18.42 15.09 50.17
N ARG A 633 -19.53 14.90 49.46
CA ARG A 633 -19.64 13.88 48.42
C ARG A 633 -18.82 14.19 47.17
N ALA A 634 -18.79 15.46 46.74
CA ALA A 634 -17.93 15.91 45.64
C ALA A 634 -16.44 15.76 45.98
N LYS A 635 -16.02 16.17 47.18
CA LYS A 635 -14.64 16.00 47.66
C LYS A 635 -14.22 14.53 47.68
N LYS A 636 -15.14 13.63 48.03
CA LYS A 636 -14.88 12.19 47.99
C LYS A 636 -14.60 11.68 46.58
N MET A 637 -15.32 12.17 45.57
CA MET A 637 -15.04 11.86 44.16
C MET A 637 -13.69 12.46 43.71
N MET A 638 -13.34 13.65 44.20
CA MET A 638 -12.08 14.32 43.88
C MET A 638 -10.85 13.65 44.50
N HIS A 639 -10.99 12.91 45.61
CA HIS A 639 -9.86 12.25 46.27
C HIS A 639 -9.15 11.20 45.40
N ASP A 640 -9.90 10.42 44.62
CA ASP A 640 -9.29 9.45 43.69
C ASP A 640 -8.55 10.18 42.55
N ILE A 641 -9.06 11.35 42.12
CA ILE A 641 -8.41 12.20 41.10
C ILE A 641 -7.07 12.73 41.64
N GLU A 642 -7.04 13.25 42.86
CA GLU A 642 -5.83 13.76 43.53
C GLU A 642 -4.74 12.68 43.66
N LYS A 643 -5.15 11.48 44.09
CA LYS A 643 -4.23 10.35 44.22
C LYS A 643 -3.58 10.00 42.88
N ILE A 644 -4.34 10.02 41.79
CA ILE A 644 -3.77 9.73 40.47
C ILE A 644 -2.86 10.88 40.01
N ILE A 645 -3.25 12.14 40.19
CA ILE A 645 -2.43 13.29 39.80
C ILE A 645 -1.06 13.27 40.51
N SER A 646 -1.07 13.02 41.82
CA SER A 646 0.16 12.95 42.65
C SER A 646 1.14 11.85 42.20
N GLU A 647 0.64 10.71 41.71
CA GLU A 647 1.49 9.64 41.19
C GLU A 647 2.24 10.05 39.92
N TYR A 648 1.65 10.89 39.06
CA TYR A 648 2.26 11.32 37.79
C TYR A 648 3.12 12.59 37.93
N THR A 649 2.81 13.45 38.90
CA THR A 649 3.63 14.64 39.21
C THR A 649 4.94 14.29 39.91
N VAL A 650 5.00 13.18 40.65
CA VAL A 650 6.23 12.73 41.35
C VAL A 650 7.17 11.92 40.43
N SER A 651 6.64 11.21 39.43
CA SER A 651 7.42 10.32 38.55
C SER A 651 8.16 10.99 37.39
N ASP A 652 7.77 12.21 37.00
CA ASP A 652 8.30 12.88 35.80
C ASP A 652 9.61 13.68 36.03
N SER A 653 10.18 13.59 37.25
CA SER A 653 11.44 14.29 37.59
C SER A 653 12.72 13.59 37.07
N THR A 654 12.63 12.38 36.49
CA THR A 654 13.81 11.58 36.12
C THR A 654 13.96 11.20 34.64
N GLU A 655 13.01 11.47 33.74
CA GLU A 655 13.15 11.13 32.31
C GLU A 655 12.91 12.32 31.38
N GLN A 656 14.00 12.78 30.75
CA GLN A 656 14.02 13.82 29.71
C GLN A 656 13.41 13.30 28.39
N SER A 657 12.09 13.22 28.28
CA SER A 657 11.40 13.38 26.99
C SER A 657 9.89 13.56 27.22
N SER A 658 9.33 14.72 26.86
CA SER A 658 7.90 15.10 26.98
C SER A 658 7.34 15.30 28.40
N VAL A 659 7.65 16.47 28.98
CA VAL A 659 7.00 16.97 30.20
C VAL A 659 5.56 17.35 29.87
N ILE A 660 4.58 16.63 30.44
CA ILE A 660 3.17 17.00 30.40
C ILE A 660 2.94 17.97 31.56
N SER A 661 2.33 19.13 31.34
CA SER A 661 2.12 20.09 32.42
C SER A 661 1.13 19.57 33.46
N ASP A 662 1.29 19.99 34.72
CA ASP A 662 0.39 19.62 35.82
C ASP A 662 -1.07 19.95 35.51
N GLU A 663 -1.33 21.08 34.85
CA GLU A 663 -2.66 21.47 34.35
C GLU A 663 -3.22 20.45 33.34
N GLU A 664 -2.39 19.95 32.44
CA GLU A 664 -2.80 18.96 31.45
C GLU A 664 -3.02 17.58 32.09
N ILE A 665 -2.19 17.19 33.07
CA ILE A 665 -2.40 15.98 33.89
C ILE A 665 -3.75 16.07 34.61
N TYR A 666 -4.00 17.16 35.34
CA TYR A 666 -5.26 17.40 36.04
C TYR A 666 -6.44 17.23 35.09
N ARG A 667 -6.41 17.95 33.95
CA ARG A 667 -7.50 17.94 32.98
C ARG A 667 -7.77 16.56 32.37
N ILE A 668 -6.73 15.78 32.08
CA ILE A 668 -6.88 14.42 31.52
C ILE A 668 -7.51 13.50 32.56
N VAL A 669 -6.97 13.49 33.78
CA VAL A 669 -7.40 12.61 34.86
C VAL A 669 -8.83 12.95 35.30
N SER A 670 -9.09 14.22 35.61
CA SER A 670 -10.40 14.67 36.11
C SER A 670 -11.50 14.43 35.08
N ASN A 671 -11.27 14.77 33.81
CA ASN A 671 -12.27 14.58 32.77
C ASN A 671 -12.54 13.08 32.51
N SER A 672 -11.50 12.25 32.46
CA SER A 672 -11.65 10.81 32.23
C SER A 672 -12.40 10.12 33.37
N TYR A 673 -12.09 10.47 34.63
CA TYR A 673 -12.77 9.94 35.81
C TYR A 673 -14.24 10.36 35.84
N LEU A 674 -14.54 11.66 35.71
CA LEU A 674 -15.90 12.20 35.81
C LEU A 674 -16.81 11.75 34.65
N VAL A 675 -16.29 11.64 33.44
CA VAL A 675 -17.05 11.11 32.29
C VAL A 675 -17.38 9.63 32.50
N GLN A 676 -16.44 8.84 33.00
CA GLN A 676 -16.67 7.42 33.30
C GLN A 676 -17.74 7.26 34.39
N MET A 677 -17.65 8.03 35.47
CA MET A 677 -18.67 8.07 36.52
C MET A 677 -20.07 8.37 35.96
N LYS A 678 -20.17 9.37 35.07
CA LYS A 678 -21.44 9.71 34.40
C LYS A 678 -21.97 8.57 33.54
N TYR A 679 -21.10 7.89 32.81
CA TYR A 679 -21.46 6.75 31.98
C TYR A 679 -22.04 5.61 32.81
N GLN A 680 -21.39 5.28 33.94
CA GLN A 680 -21.83 4.21 34.84
C GLN A 680 -23.18 4.51 35.49
N TYR A 681 -23.39 5.75 35.96
CA TYR A 681 -24.67 6.17 36.49
C TYR A 681 -25.81 5.99 35.45
N ARG A 682 -25.57 6.38 34.19
CA ARG A 682 -26.54 6.20 33.10
C ARG A 682 -26.85 4.74 32.79
N GLN A 683 -25.87 3.84 32.89
CA GLN A 683 -26.12 2.41 32.70
C GLN A 683 -26.97 1.82 33.84
N PHE A 684 -26.70 2.23 35.09
CA PHE A 684 -27.51 1.82 36.24
C PHE A 684 -28.99 2.20 36.06
N CYS A 685 -29.27 3.46 35.69
CA CYS A 685 -30.64 3.92 35.46
C CYS A 685 -31.35 3.32 34.22
N LYS A 686 -30.64 2.59 33.35
CA LYS A 686 -31.25 1.87 32.22
C LYS A 686 -31.54 0.40 32.55
N GLY A 687 -30.97 -0.12 33.63
CA GLY A 687 -31.19 -1.49 34.11
C GLY A 687 -32.26 -1.62 35.19
N GLU A 688 -32.67 -0.49 35.78
CA GLU A 688 -33.94 -0.32 36.52
C GLU A 688 -35.07 0.07 35.55
#